data_AF-A0A9N9LLU3-F1
#
_entry.id   AF-A0A9N9LLU3-F1
#
_cell.length_a   1.000
_cell.length_b   1.000
_cell.length_c   1.000
_cell.angle_alpha   90.00
_cell.angle_beta   90.00
_cell.angle_gamma   90.00
#
_symmetry.space_group_name_H-M   'P 1'
#
loop_
_entity.id
_entity.type
_entity.pdbx_description
1 polymer ?
#
loop_
_entity_poly.entity_id
_entity_poly.type
_entity_poly.pdbx_seq_one_letter_code
_entity_poly.pdbx_strand_id
1 'polypeptide(L)'
;MPFFHPRRVAILLLAAVVFVVAEKHASSIASMSVPEIEGKLQECKLVQDLNAHKIATSPQTSSLTSRIFAVLFPGTPAVNALLATLYISGPPNFLLALCPPNIDPSSLSVMVAFAVGGLLGDTLFHLLPEIFLGEDSPEHVRFVLVEPNRNLLLGVAIMVGFVTFVAMDKGLRIATGGEGGHDHSHSHGNGAAEGTSTALETPAKNTRSRKGNGKADKVAKKEEDEKEINASVKLAGYLNLIADFTHNITDGLAMSSSFYASPTIGATTTVAVFFHEIPHEVGDFALLIQSGFSKRQAMGAQFLTAFGALLGTVIGIAVQEYGGSGGEGANGRFEGLMGTSLSWGAMLLPFTAGTFLYVGTVAVIPELLETGKDRRVELMKTAKQFAAMATGAGIMLYSFSGALYQVKRGSDNTTTTIAPRSAGGVANAAAQDSFCAGTTCLITIIYDQSGKGNHLTQAPVGAFRGPETNGYDNLASATGAPVTLNGQKAYGVFVSPGTGYRNNAVNGAIVGDAAEGMYAVLDGTHYNDGCCFDYGNAETNSRDTGNGHMEAIYFGDNRVWGTGAGNGPWVMADLENGLFSGVTTGYNAGSPTITSRFLTAIVKGEPNHWAIRGANAASGSMSTYYSGVRPSASGYNPMKKEGALILGIGGDNSVGAQGTFYEGVMVTGYPTDAVEAQVQANIVAAKYATTSLTSGPGLTVGSTISLRATTSGYTTSYLSHSSTSTLITPITSTSSTALKRQSSWIVHTGLANSGCYSFESVDTAGAYLRHVNFVLLVNNNDNTKGFREDATFCPQSGISGTGVSVRAWNYPTRYFRHFATKGYIGSNGGVHDFDAAGSFNADVSWAVERGWA
;
A
#
# COMPACT_ATOMS: atom_id res chain seq x y z
N MET A 1 49.42 56.55 42.05
CA MET A 1 50.04 56.67 40.71
C MET A 1 49.43 55.58 39.82
N PRO A 2 49.22 55.77 38.51
CA PRO A 2 48.29 56.71 37.87
C PRO A 2 47.22 56.01 37.00
N PHE A 3 46.13 56.72 36.72
CA PHE A 3 45.28 56.63 35.51
C PHE A 3 44.82 55.26 34.97
N PHE A 4 43.57 54.88 35.27
CA PHE A 4 42.75 54.14 34.29
C PHE A 4 41.52 54.97 33.93
N HIS A 5 41.53 55.45 32.69
CA HIS A 5 40.51 56.31 32.08
C HIS A 5 39.23 55.49 31.80
N PRO A 6 38.01 56.01 32.10
CA PRO A 6 36.76 55.24 32.00
C PRO A 6 36.46 54.70 30.59
N ARG A 7 37.03 55.32 29.54
CA ARG A 7 36.96 54.81 28.16
C ARG A 7 37.69 53.48 27.94
N ARG A 8 38.79 53.20 28.66
CA ARG A 8 39.54 51.93 28.50
C ARG A 8 38.86 50.76 29.19
N VAL A 9 38.17 51.01 30.31
CA VAL A 9 37.36 49.98 31.00
C VAL A 9 36.12 49.64 30.18
N ALA A 10 35.48 50.64 29.53
CA ALA A 10 34.37 50.39 28.62
C ALA A 10 34.79 49.60 27.36
N ILE A 11 35.98 49.86 26.80
CA ILE A 11 36.51 49.09 25.65
C ILE A 11 36.95 47.69 26.08
N LEU A 12 37.51 47.50 27.27
CA LEU A 12 37.85 46.18 27.81
C LEU A 12 36.60 45.37 28.17
N LEU A 13 35.53 45.99 28.66
CA LEU A 13 34.24 45.32 28.87
C LEU A 13 33.54 45.01 27.54
N LEU A 14 33.61 45.89 26.53
CA LEU A 14 33.11 45.56 25.19
C LEU A 14 33.95 44.45 24.54
N ALA A 15 35.28 44.47 24.69
CA ALA A 15 36.16 43.44 24.14
C ALA A 15 36.03 42.11 24.90
N ALA A 16 35.79 42.12 26.22
CA ALA A 16 35.50 40.92 27.00
C ALA A 16 34.10 40.38 26.72
N VAL A 17 33.10 41.24 26.46
CA VAL A 17 31.78 40.80 25.99
C VAL A 17 31.86 40.28 24.56
N VAL A 18 32.68 40.88 23.69
CA VAL A 18 32.92 40.37 22.33
C VAL A 18 33.73 39.07 22.36
N PHE A 19 34.68 38.88 23.28
CA PHE A 19 35.42 37.62 23.45
C PHE A 19 34.57 36.52 24.10
N VAL A 20 33.73 36.84 25.09
CA VAL A 20 32.79 35.88 25.70
C VAL A 20 31.65 35.53 24.73
N VAL A 21 31.32 36.42 23.78
CA VAL A 21 30.40 36.11 22.68
C VAL A 21 31.10 35.38 21.52
N ALA A 22 32.43 35.51 21.37
CA ALA A 22 33.20 34.83 20.32
C ALA A 22 33.73 33.43 20.71
N GLU A 23 33.81 33.09 22.00
CA GLU A 23 34.26 31.75 22.46
C GLU A 23 33.14 30.72 22.64
N LYS A 24 31.90 31.02 22.26
CA LYS A 24 30.77 30.05 22.34
C LYS A 24 30.46 29.30 21.03
N HIS A 25 31.35 29.35 20.04
CA HIS A 25 31.14 28.68 18.76
C HIS A 25 32.41 27.99 18.23
N ALA A 26 32.97 27.09 19.03
CA ALA A 26 33.92 26.08 18.52
C ALA A 26 34.02 24.86 19.46
N SER A 27 32.91 24.32 19.97
CA SER A 27 32.86 22.88 20.24
C SER A 27 32.90 22.21 18.87
N SER A 28 34.11 21.84 18.47
CA SER A 28 34.45 21.31 17.15
C SER A 28 33.50 20.17 16.76
N ILE A 29 32.95 20.22 15.53
CA ILE A 29 32.23 19.10 14.90
C ILE A 29 33.01 17.77 15.08
N ALA A 30 34.34 17.84 15.20
CA ALA A 30 35.23 16.69 15.41
C ALA A 30 35.04 15.93 16.73
N SER A 31 34.36 16.49 17.74
CA SER A 31 34.10 15.80 19.02
C SER A 31 32.68 15.22 19.14
N MET A 32 31.86 15.35 18.10
CA MET A 32 30.47 14.88 18.09
C MET A 32 30.36 13.50 17.47
N SER A 33 29.49 12.64 18.01
CA SER A 33 29.14 11.36 17.39
C SER A 33 28.32 11.56 16.11
N VAL A 34 28.35 10.58 15.20
CA VAL A 34 27.60 10.66 13.93
C VAL A 34 26.10 10.91 14.14
N PRO A 35 25.40 10.25 15.10
CA PRO A 35 24.00 10.55 15.39
C PRO A 35 23.77 11.98 15.88
N GLU A 36 24.70 12.56 16.63
CA GLU A 36 24.61 13.95 17.09
C GLU A 36 24.87 14.95 15.94
N ILE A 37 25.75 14.60 15.01
CA ILE A 37 26.00 15.38 13.79
C ILE A 37 24.76 15.32 12.90
N GLU A 38 24.17 14.14 12.71
CA GLU A 38 22.93 13.99 11.95
C GLU A 38 21.78 14.74 12.60
N GLY A 39 21.63 14.67 13.93
CA GLY A 39 20.66 15.46 14.70
C GLY A 39 20.81 16.97 14.47
N LYS A 40 22.04 17.49 14.48
CA LYS A 40 22.29 18.91 14.16
C LYS A 40 22.09 19.24 12.68
N LEU A 41 22.35 18.31 11.76
CA LEU A 41 22.03 18.49 10.35
C LEU A 41 20.51 18.59 10.14
N GLN A 42 19.70 17.86 10.91
CA GLN A 42 18.23 17.98 10.88
C GLN A 42 17.72 19.36 11.35
N GLU A 43 18.52 20.11 12.11
CA GLU A 43 18.19 21.49 12.50
C GLU A 43 18.51 22.52 11.38
N CYS A 44 19.22 22.12 10.33
CA CYS A 44 19.56 23.01 9.23
C CYS A 44 18.33 23.31 8.36
N LYS A 45 18.10 24.60 8.07
CA LYS A 45 16.96 25.08 7.26
C LYS A 45 16.79 24.31 5.94
N LEU A 46 17.87 24.10 5.20
CA LEU A 46 17.84 23.36 3.93
C LEU A 46 17.44 21.89 4.12
N VAL A 47 17.87 21.26 5.21
CA VAL A 47 17.50 19.88 5.55
C VAL A 47 16.05 19.80 5.98
N GLN A 48 15.56 20.78 6.74
CA GLN A 48 14.14 20.90 7.08
C GLN A 48 13.26 21.09 5.84
N ASP A 49 13.71 21.90 4.87
CA ASP A 49 13.02 22.09 3.60
C ASP A 49 13.07 20.82 2.73
N LEU A 50 14.18 20.08 2.74
CA LEU A 50 14.31 18.78 2.07
C LEU A 50 13.47 17.70 2.76
N ASN A 51 13.37 17.69 4.09
CA ASN A 51 12.45 16.85 4.86
C ASN A 51 11.01 17.18 4.50
N ALA A 52 10.65 18.46 4.47
CA ALA A 52 9.34 18.93 4.04
C ALA A 52 9.05 18.51 2.58
N HIS A 53 10.05 18.54 1.70
CA HIS A 53 9.92 18.08 0.33
C HIS A 53 9.78 16.55 0.23
N LYS A 54 10.54 15.77 0.99
CA LYS A 54 10.46 14.30 1.05
C LYS A 54 9.13 13.84 1.63
N ILE A 55 8.68 14.45 2.73
CA ILE A 55 7.33 14.25 3.28
C ILE A 55 6.27 14.61 2.24
N ALA A 56 6.46 15.70 1.48
CA ALA A 56 5.52 16.11 0.44
C ALA A 56 5.54 15.23 -0.83
N THR A 57 6.60 14.44 -1.06
CA THR A 57 6.78 13.66 -2.30
C THR A 57 6.74 12.15 -2.11
N SER A 58 6.94 11.61 -0.89
CA SER A 58 7.00 10.17 -0.60
C SER A 58 6.36 9.75 0.74
N PRO A 59 5.05 9.93 0.95
CA PRO A 59 4.35 9.31 2.05
C PRO A 59 4.32 7.78 1.98
N GLN A 60 4.70 7.17 3.10
CA GLN A 60 4.56 5.74 3.34
C GLN A 60 3.09 5.31 3.35
N THR A 61 2.77 4.33 2.52
CA THR A 61 1.50 3.59 2.54
C THR A 61 1.78 2.17 3.06
N SER A 62 1.04 1.71 4.07
CA SER A 62 1.19 0.34 4.57
C SER A 62 0.40 -0.64 3.70
N SER A 63 1.13 -1.58 3.10
CA SER A 63 0.62 -2.64 2.23
C SER A 63 -0.16 -3.71 3.02
N LEU A 64 -0.93 -4.57 2.33
CA LEU A 64 -1.57 -5.77 2.90
C LEU A 64 -0.55 -6.63 3.68
N THR A 65 0.64 -6.75 3.10
CA THR A 65 1.79 -7.44 3.69
C THR A 65 2.22 -6.78 5.00
N SER A 66 2.30 -5.45 5.04
CA SER A 66 2.64 -4.69 6.27
C SER A 66 1.62 -4.89 7.39
N ARG A 67 0.32 -5.08 7.08
CA ARG A 67 -0.71 -5.36 8.09
C ARG A 67 -0.67 -6.80 8.61
N ILE A 68 -0.49 -7.78 7.71
CA ILE A 68 -0.28 -9.18 8.10
C ILE A 68 0.95 -9.30 9.00
N PHE A 69 2.03 -8.61 8.65
CA PHE A 69 3.26 -8.57 9.43
C PHE A 69 3.07 -7.86 10.78
N ALA A 70 2.28 -6.79 10.86
CA ALA A 70 1.96 -6.16 12.14
C ALA A 70 1.15 -7.06 13.08
N VAL A 71 0.35 -8.00 12.55
CA VAL A 71 -0.39 -9.00 13.33
C VAL A 71 0.51 -10.17 13.75
N LEU A 72 1.36 -10.65 12.85
CA LEU A 72 2.30 -11.73 13.13
C LEU A 72 3.44 -11.28 14.07
N PHE A 73 3.80 -9.99 14.03
CA PHE A 73 4.94 -9.41 14.74
C PHE A 73 4.56 -8.10 15.46
N PRO A 74 3.70 -8.14 16.50
CA PRO A 74 3.18 -6.93 17.17
C PRO A 74 4.08 -6.38 18.29
N GLY A 75 5.17 -7.07 18.62
CA GLY A 75 6.03 -6.78 19.77
C GLY A 75 7.23 -5.89 19.46
N THR A 76 8.17 -5.84 20.41
CA THR A 76 9.49 -5.21 20.21
C THR A 76 10.33 -6.04 19.24
N PRO A 77 11.43 -5.49 18.68
CA PRO A 77 12.36 -6.27 17.83
C PRO A 77 12.77 -7.62 18.45
N ALA A 78 13.06 -7.65 19.75
CA ALA A 78 13.35 -8.88 20.49
C ALA A 78 12.17 -9.86 20.50
N VAL A 79 10.96 -9.38 20.82
CA VAL A 79 9.75 -10.22 20.89
C VAL A 79 9.38 -10.74 19.50
N ASN A 80 9.49 -9.90 18.47
CA ASN A 80 9.20 -10.27 17.10
C ASN A 80 10.20 -11.27 16.55
N ALA A 81 11.49 -11.13 16.86
CA ALA A 81 12.50 -12.13 16.50
C ALA A 81 12.21 -13.49 17.16
N LEU A 82 11.78 -13.52 18.42
CA LEU A 82 11.38 -14.75 19.12
C LEU A 82 10.12 -15.38 18.51
N LEU A 83 9.11 -14.56 18.16
CA LEU A 83 7.90 -15.03 17.48
C LEU A 83 8.20 -15.58 16.09
N ALA A 84 9.05 -14.89 15.34
CA ALA A 84 9.51 -15.35 14.03
C ALA A 84 10.26 -16.68 14.12
N THR A 85 11.12 -16.83 15.13
CA THR A 85 11.81 -18.10 15.41
C THR A 85 10.81 -19.24 15.65
N LEU A 86 9.74 -18.96 16.40
CA LEU A 86 8.67 -19.95 16.61
C LEU A 86 7.94 -20.29 15.30
N TYR A 87 7.75 -19.33 14.40
CA TYR A 87 7.10 -19.55 13.12
C TYR A 87 7.96 -20.30 12.10
N ILE A 88 9.26 -20.09 12.07
CA ILE A 88 10.16 -20.80 11.15
C ILE A 88 10.45 -22.22 11.65
N SER A 89 10.53 -22.45 12.96
CA SER A 89 10.87 -23.79 13.48
C SER A 89 9.66 -24.64 13.88
N GLY A 90 8.51 -24.04 14.22
CA GLY A 90 7.35 -24.79 14.72
C GLY A 90 6.59 -25.54 13.61
N PRO A 91 5.86 -24.85 12.73
CA PRO A 91 5.03 -25.47 11.69
C PRO A 91 5.78 -26.47 10.78
N PRO A 92 7.02 -26.22 10.30
CA PRO A 92 7.76 -27.20 9.50
C PRO A 92 7.99 -28.53 10.25
N ASN A 93 8.34 -28.47 11.54
CA ASN A 93 8.47 -29.66 12.39
C ASN A 93 7.14 -30.41 12.59
N PHE A 94 5.99 -29.71 12.62
CA PHE A 94 4.67 -30.34 12.66
C PHE A 94 4.27 -30.96 11.32
N LEU A 95 4.70 -30.38 10.19
CA LEU A 95 4.41 -30.91 8.85
C LEU A 95 5.06 -32.29 8.63
N LEU A 96 6.18 -32.59 9.30
CA LEU A 96 6.81 -33.93 9.28
C LEU A 96 5.90 -35.04 9.83
N ALA A 97 4.96 -34.72 10.71
CA ALA A 97 3.97 -35.68 11.21
C ALA A 97 3.09 -36.23 10.08
N LEU A 98 2.78 -35.37 9.11
CA LEU A 98 1.92 -35.66 7.96
C LEU A 98 2.69 -36.27 6.79
N CYS A 99 4.03 -36.24 6.82
CA CYS A 99 4.87 -36.73 5.73
C CYS A 99 4.95 -38.27 5.74
N PRO A 100 4.69 -38.95 4.60
CA PRO A 100 4.89 -40.39 4.47
C PRO A 100 6.38 -40.74 4.43
N PRO A 101 6.79 -41.93 4.92
CA PRO A 101 8.20 -42.33 4.94
C PRO A 101 8.83 -42.58 3.55
N ASN A 102 8.03 -42.64 2.48
CA ASN A 102 8.49 -42.81 1.09
C ASN A 102 8.18 -41.55 0.28
N ILE A 103 9.11 -40.59 0.25
CA ILE A 103 8.97 -39.32 -0.47
C ILE A 103 9.56 -39.45 -1.88
N ASP A 104 8.86 -38.94 -2.90
CA ASP A 104 9.38 -38.87 -4.27
C ASP A 104 10.45 -37.75 -4.38
N PRO A 105 11.71 -38.06 -4.72
CA PRO A 105 12.80 -37.08 -4.85
C PRO A 105 12.50 -35.96 -5.87
N SER A 106 11.65 -36.21 -6.87
CA SER A 106 11.34 -35.22 -7.90
C SER A 106 10.54 -34.02 -7.35
N SER A 107 9.65 -34.27 -6.39
CA SER A 107 8.83 -33.25 -5.71
C SER A 107 9.64 -32.36 -4.78
N LEU A 108 10.68 -32.93 -4.16
CA LEU A 108 11.61 -32.21 -3.28
C LEU A 108 12.41 -31.18 -4.08
N SER A 109 12.93 -31.55 -5.26
CA SER A 109 13.79 -30.68 -6.07
C SER A 109 13.11 -29.40 -6.59
N VAL A 110 11.78 -29.41 -6.81
CA VAL A 110 11.03 -28.22 -7.25
C VAL A 110 10.73 -27.30 -6.06
N MET A 111 10.42 -27.89 -4.90
CA MET A 111 10.19 -27.16 -3.65
C MET A 111 11.47 -26.47 -3.17
N VAL A 112 12.60 -27.18 -3.26
CA VAL A 112 13.94 -26.64 -3.02
C VAL A 112 14.25 -25.47 -3.96
N ALA A 113 13.93 -25.57 -5.26
CA ALA A 113 14.15 -24.47 -6.21
C ALA A 113 13.30 -23.22 -5.89
N PHE A 114 12.05 -23.40 -5.43
CA PHE A 114 11.21 -22.30 -4.93
C PHE A 114 11.81 -21.62 -3.71
N ALA A 115 12.24 -22.41 -2.72
CA ALA A 115 12.90 -21.95 -1.50
C ALA A 115 14.17 -21.15 -1.79
N VAL A 116 15.03 -21.63 -2.70
CA VAL A 116 16.23 -20.89 -3.16
C VAL A 116 15.84 -19.55 -3.79
N GLY A 117 14.79 -19.53 -4.61
CA GLY A 117 14.27 -18.30 -5.19
C GLY A 117 13.81 -17.28 -4.15
N GLY A 118 13.10 -17.74 -3.11
CA GLY A 118 12.66 -16.91 -1.99
C GLY A 118 13.84 -16.38 -1.15
N LEU A 119 14.78 -17.25 -0.77
CA LEU A 119 15.95 -16.91 0.05
C LEU A 119 16.93 -15.96 -0.68
N LEU A 120 17.24 -16.24 -1.95
CA LEU A 120 18.06 -15.34 -2.77
C LEU A 120 17.31 -14.04 -3.10
N GLY A 121 16.00 -14.09 -3.32
CA GLY A 121 15.16 -12.91 -3.53
C GLY A 121 15.14 -12.00 -2.30
N ASP A 122 15.01 -12.55 -1.10
CA ASP A 122 15.11 -11.82 0.16
C ASP A 122 16.50 -11.19 0.33
N THR A 123 17.55 -11.98 0.15
CA THR A 123 18.93 -11.53 0.32
C THR A 123 19.30 -10.42 -0.66
N LEU A 124 18.94 -10.57 -1.94
CA LEU A 124 19.31 -9.63 -3.01
C LEU A 124 18.40 -8.39 -3.08
N PHE A 125 17.09 -8.54 -2.83
CA PHE A 125 16.12 -7.44 -2.99
C PHE A 125 15.79 -6.71 -1.69
N HIS A 126 16.06 -7.30 -0.52
CA HIS A 126 15.77 -6.71 0.79
C HIS A 126 17.01 -6.54 1.67
N LEU A 127 17.75 -7.62 1.98
CA LEU A 127 18.87 -7.57 2.94
C LEU A 127 20.07 -6.76 2.44
N LEU A 128 20.57 -7.00 1.23
CA LEU A 128 21.74 -6.26 0.71
C LEU A 128 21.45 -4.76 0.52
N PRO A 129 20.31 -4.34 -0.07
CA PRO A 129 19.94 -2.93 -0.09
C PRO A 129 19.91 -2.31 1.31
N GLU A 130 19.31 -2.99 2.30
CA GLU A 130 19.26 -2.54 3.69
C GLU A 130 20.64 -2.42 4.34
N ILE A 131 21.54 -3.39 4.13
CA ILE A 131 22.90 -3.39 4.69
C ILE A 131 23.69 -2.15 4.25
N PHE A 132 23.61 -1.80 2.96
CA PHE A 132 24.41 -0.69 2.40
C PHE A 132 23.72 0.67 2.52
N LEU A 133 22.39 0.72 2.45
CA LEU A 133 21.60 1.96 2.38
C LEU A 133 20.85 2.28 3.68
N GLY A 134 20.47 1.27 4.46
CA GLY A 134 19.67 1.36 5.68
C GLY A 134 18.20 1.73 5.45
N GLU A 135 17.37 1.60 6.49
CA GLU A 135 15.94 1.91 6.42
C GLU A 135 15.69 3.40 6.13
N ASP A 136 14.73 3.65 5.24
CA ASP A 136 14.32 4.99 4.86
C ASP A 136 13.38 5.61 5.92
N SER A 137 13.78 6.75 6.50
CA SER A 137 12.91 7.49 7.42
C SER A 137 11.82 8.23 6.63
N PRO A 138 10.53 8.01 6.94
CA PRO A 138 9.42 8.69 6.25
C PRO A 138 9.40 10.21 6.47
N GLU A 139 10.00 10.67 7.56
CA GLU A 139 9.90 12.07 8.02
C GLU A 139 11.19 12.86 7.78
N HIS A 140 12.32 12.17 7.64
CA HIS A 140 13.62 12.81 7.52
C HIS A 140 14.42 12.30 6.32
N VAL A 141 15.05 13.24 5.61
CA VAL A 141 16.10 12.98 4.63
C VAL A 141 17.32 12.56 5.41
N ARG A 142 17.75 11.32 5.15
CA ARG A 142 18.88 10.69 5.81
C ARG A 142 20.16 11.06 5.07
N PHE A 143 21.21 11.39 5.81
CA PHE A 143 22.52 11.70 5.22
C PHE A 143 23.45 10.52 5.45
N VAL A 144 23.75 9.78 4.37
CA VAL A 144 24.72 8.69 4.43
C VAL A 144 26.12 9.28 4.35
N LEU A 145 26.80 9.35 5.50
CA LEU A 145 28.21 9.70 5.54
C LEU A 145 29.03 8.59 4.89
N VAL A 146 29.67 8.90 3.76
CA VAL A 146 30.53 7.93 3.05
C VAL A 146 31.86 7.83 3.78
N GLU A 147 31.93 6.88 4.71
CA GLU A 147 33.16 6.52 5.40
C GLU A 147 33.97 5.54 4.54
N PRO A 148 35.27 5.78 4.28
CA PRO A 148 36.07 4.98 3.35
C PRO A 148 36.08 3.47 3.65
N ASN A 149 36.02 3.11 4.94
CA ASN A 149 36.13 1.73 5.39
C ASN A 149 34.79 1.09 5.79
N ARG A 150 33.68 1.85 5.86
CA ARG A 150 32.39 1.32 6.33
C ARG A 150 31.85 0.23 5.43
N ASN A 151 31.76 0.50 4.13
CA ASN A 151 31.30 -0.49 3.16
C ASN A 151 32.28 -1.67 3.02
N LEU A 152 33.57 -1.43 3.25
CA LEU A 152 34.57 -2.48 3.32
C LEU A 152 34.30 -3.41 4.50
N LEU A 153 34.03 -2.89 5.70
CA LEU A 153 33.73 -3.69 6.88
C LEU A 153 32.40 -4.46 6.75
N LEU A 154 31.36 -3.83 6.17
CA LEU A 154 30.11 -4.51 5.85
C LEU A 154 30.35 -5.67 4.85
N GLY A 155 31.15 -5.43 3.80
CA GLY A 155 31.55 -6.46 2.86
C GLY A 155 32.41 -7.57 3.48
N VAL A 156 33.29 -7.23 4.42
CA VAL A 156 34.07 -8.20 5.20
C VAL A 156 33.13 -9.03 6.09
N ALA A 157 32.13 -8.44 6.73
CA ALA A 157 31.16 -9.18 7.53
C ALA A 157 30.32 -10.15 6.67
N ILE A 158 29.90 -9.73 5.46
CA ILE A 158 29.27 -10.64 4.47
C ILE A 158 30.24 -11.78 4.11
N MET A 159 31.50 -11.47 3.83
CA MET A 159 32.51 -12.49 3.52
C MET A 159 32.75 -13.43 4.69
N VAL A 160 32.80 -12.93 5.92
CA VAL A 160 32.98 -13.74 7.14
C VAL A 160 31.79 -14.66 7.35
N GLY A 161 30.55 -14.19 7.16
CA GLY A 161 29.35 -15.03 7.18
C GLY A 161 29.43 -16.16 6.16
N PHE A 162 29.72 -15.81 4.90
CA PHE A 162 29.86 -16.77 3.81
C PHE A 162 30.96 -17.81 4.11
N VAL A 163 32.15 -17.38 4.52
CA VAL A 163 33.30 -18.26 4.80
C VAL A 163 33.08 -19.10 6.07
N THR A 164 32.32 -18.62 7.05
CA THR A 164 31.99 -19.40 8.25
C THR A 164 31.23 -20.66 7.85
N PHE A 165 30.27 -20.54 6.92
CA PHE A 165 29.54 -21.69 6.40
C PHE A 165 30.38 -22.58 5.50
N VAL A 166 31.28 -22.01 4.69
CA VAL A 166 32.29 -22.80 3.95
C VAL A 166 33.12 -23.65 4.92
N ALA A 167 33.59 -23.06 6.03
CA ALA A 167 34.40 -23.74 7.02
C ALA A 167 33.62 -24.81 7.78
N MET A 168 32.36 -24.55 8.10
CA MET A 168 31.44 -25.51 8.72
C MET A 168 31.17 -26.71 7.81
N ASP A 169 30.69 -26.46 6.58
CA ASP A 169 30.41 -27.52 5.59
C ASP A 169 31.66 -28.36 5.31
N LYS A 170 32.81 -27.70 5.12
CA LYS A 170 34.08 -28.39 4.95
C LYS A 170 34.49 -29.20 6.19
N GLY A 171 34.28 -28.68 7.39
CA GLY A 171 34.56 -29.37 8.65
C GLY A 171 33.72 -30.64 8.80
N LEU A 172 32.44 -30.56 8.45
CA LEU A 172 31.52 -31.70 8.44
C LEU A 172 31.92 -32.73 7.37
N ARG A 173 32.32 -32.29 6.17
CA ARG A 173 32.86 -33.19 5.13
C ARG A 173 34.15 -33.90 5.56
N ILE A 174 35.01 -33.24 6.33
CA ILE A 174 36.22 -33.86 6.89
C ILE A 174 35.85 -34.87 7.99
N ALA A 175 34.89 -34.52 8.86
CA ALA A 175 34.43 -35.39 9.94
C ALA A 175 33.65 -36.62 9.45
N THR A 176 32.97 -36.52 8.31
CA THR A 176 32.30 -37.64 7.61
C THR A 176 33.27 -38.49 6.79
N GLY A 177 34.56 -38.14 6.69
CA GLY A 177 35.57 -38.93 5.99
C GLY A 177 35.74 -38.61 4.50
N GLY A 178 35.16 -37.51 4.00
CA GLY A 178 35.38 -37.04 2.62
C GLY A 178 34.74 -37.88 1.51
N GLU A 179 33.94 -38.90 1.84
CA GLU A 179 33.22 -39.72 0.86
C GLU A 179 31.84 -39.11 0.57
N GLY A 180 31.85 -37.95 -0.10
CA GLY A 180 30.64 -37.24 -0.51
C GLY A 180 30.86 -36.54 -1.85
N GLY A 181 31.25 -37.31 -2.86
CA GLY A 181 31.37 -36.84 -4.24
C GLY A 181 32.36 -37.68 -5.07
N HIS A 182 31.88 -38.19 -6.20
CA HIS A 182 32.57 -38.89 -7.29
C HIS A 182 32.44 -40.42 -7.34
N ASP A 183 31.42 -40.83 -8.08
CA ASP A 183 31.28 -42.13 -8.70
C ASP A 183 32.34 -42.26 -9.82
N HIS A 184 33.32 -43.14 -9.65
CA HIS A 184 34.09 -43.70 -10.77
C HIS A 184 34.40 -45.17 -10.52
N SER A 185 33.74 -46.01 -11.31
CA SER A 185 34.16 -47.35 -11.67
C SER A 185 35.67 -47.39 -11.93
N HIS A 186 36.43 -48.17 -11.16
CA HIS A 186 37.51 -49.04 -11.66
C HIS A 186 37.88 -50.04 -10.56
N SER A 187 37.63 -51.31 -10.85
CA SER A 187 38.33 -52.47 -10.27
C SER A 187 39.82 -52.16 -10.14
N HIS A 188 40.46 -52.42 -9.00
CA HIS A 188 41.82 -52.96 -8.95
C HIS A 188 42.14 -53.58 -7.59
N GLY A 189 42.79 -54.75 -7.66
CA GLY A 189 43.26 -55.51 -6.52
C GLY A 189 44.46 -54.88 -5.80
N ASN A 190 44.60 -55.28 -4.54
CA ASN A 190 45.75 -55.26 -3.64
C ASN A 190 46.98 -54.40 -4.00
N GLY A 191 47.31 -53.50 -3.07
CA GLY A 191 48.50 -53.69 -2.22
C GLY A 191 49.84 -53.10 -2.70
N ALA A 192 50.10 -51.88 -2.23
CA ALA A 192 51.32 -51.39 -1.57
C ALA A 192 52.73 -51.48 -2.22
N ALA A 193 53.32 -50.28 -2.30
CA ALA A 193 54.69 -49.86 -1.93
C ALA A 193 55.86 -50.07 -2.91
N GLU A 194 56.38 -48.93 -3.41
CA GLU A 194 57.80 -48.74 -3.74
C GLU A 194 58.60 -48.45 -2.46
N GLY A 195 59.74 -49.10 -2.31
CA GLY A 195 60.66 -48.82 -1.21
C GLY A 195 61.80 -49.83 -1.01
N THR A 196 62.75 -49.84 -1.95
CA THR A 196 64.20 -49.96 -1.67
C THR A 196 64.88 -51.36 -1.73
N SER A 197 65.69 -51.48 -2.78
CA SER A 197 67.03 -52.10 -2.91
C SER A 197 67.33 -53.58 -2.58
N THR A 198 67.90 -54.19 -3.63
CA THR A 198 69.08 -55.09 -3.70
C THR A 198 68.97 -56.61 -3.51
N ALA A 199 69.39 -57.27 -4.60
CA ALA A 199 70.15 -58.52 -4.71
C ALA A 199 69.41 -59.85 -4.99
N LEU A 200 69.66 -60.31 -6.24
CA LEU A 200 69.90 -61.67 -6.76
C LEU A 200 68.92 -62.84 -6.54
N GLU A 201 68.53 -63.36 -7.71
CA GLU A 201 68.39 -64.77 -8.15
C GLU A 201 67.19 -65.64 -7.73
N THR A 202 66.63 -66.26 -8.78
CA THR A 202 65.57 -67.27 -8.92
C THR A 202 66.02 -68.66 -8.39
N PRO A 203 65.23 -69.79 -8.43
CA PRO A 203 63.91 -70.04 -9.05
C PRO A 203 62.88 -70.93 -8.28
N ALA A 204 61.64 -70.95 -8.81
CA ALA A 204 60.72 -72.09 -9.01
C ALA A 204 60.09 -72.89 -7.83
N LYS A 205 58.74 -72.95 -7.79
CA LYS A 205 57.91 -74.12 -8.22
C LYS A 205 56.42 -73.99 -7.85
N ASN A 206 55.56 -74.04 -8.88
CA ASN A 206 54.35 -74.87 -9.04
C ASN A 206 53.76 -75.62 -7.80
N THR A 207 52.47 -75.45 -7.48
CA THR A 207 51.36 -76.41 -7.77
C THR A 207 50.10 -76.31 -6.87
N ARG A 208 48.93 -76.38 -7.54
CA ARG A 208 47.69 -77.17 -7.27
C ARG A 208 46.91 -77.08 -5.93
N SER A 209 45.67 -76.56 -6.08
CA SER A 209 44.36 -77.22 -5.87
C SER A 209 44.17 -78.17 -4.68
N ARG A 210 43.14 -77.93 -3.85
CA ARG A 210 42.00 -78.86 -3.72
C ARG A 210 40.79 -78.32 -2.94
N LYS A 211 39.63 -78.70 -3.48
CA LYS A 211 38.25 -78.65 -2.99
C LYS A 211 38.02 -79.62 -1.82
N GLY A 212 37.11 -79.30 -0.90
CA GLY A 212 36.65 -80.20 0.16
C GLY A 212 35.33 -79.74 0.79
N ASN A 213 34.33 -80.61 0.73
CA ASN A 213 32.90 -80.41 0.97
C ASN A 213 32.51 -80.81 2.42
N GLY A 214 31.44 -80.25 2.99
CA GLY A 214 30.88 -80.74 4.25
C GLY A 214 29.50 -80.14 4.58
N LYS A 215 28.46 -80.96 4.47
CA LYS A 215 27.04 -80.68 4.78
C LYS A 215 26.73 -81.00 6.25
N ALA A 216 25.84 -80.23 6.89
CA ALA A 216 24.88 -80.72 7.89
C ALA A 216 23.71 -79.74 8.07
N ASP A 217 22.49 -80.27 7.97
CA ASP A 217 21.20 -79.58 8.17
C ASP A 217 20.90 -79.32 9.67
N LYS A 218 20.36 -78.14 9.98
CA LYS A 218 19.39 -77.92 11.08
C LYS A 218 18.40 -76.81 10.72
N VAL A 219 17.11 -77.15 10.82
CA VAL A 219 15.96 -76.25 10.68
C VAL A 219 15.68 -75.58 12.04
N ALA A 220 15.62 -74.24 12.10
CA ALA A 220 14.67 -73.48 12.93
C ALA A 220 14.90 -71.95 12.81
N LYS A 221 13.78 -71.22 12.74
CA LYS A 221 13.57 -69.76 12.82
C LYS A 221 14.05 -68.90 11.65
N LYS A 222 13.08 -68.39 10.89
CA LYS A 222 13.15 -67.05 10.27
C LYS A 222 13.20 -66.04 11.43
N GLU A 223 14.39 -65.64 11.83
CA GLU A 223 14.59 -64.28 12.34
C GLU A 223 14.65 -63.40 11.09
N GLU A 224 13.80 -62.37 11.07
CA GLU A 224 13.98 -61.27 10.11
C GLU A 224 15.33 -60.66 10.44
N ASP A 225 16.27 -60.76 9.49
CA ASP A 225 17.54 -60.06 9.53
C ASP A 225 17.23 -58.56 9.70
N GLU A 226 17.35 -58.05 10.93
CA GLU A 226 17.61 -56.63 11.15
C GLU A 226 18.90 -56.35 10.38
N LYS A 227 18.79 -55.69 9.23
CA LYS A 227 19.94 -55.11 8.54
C LYS A 227 20.69 -54.29 9.57
N GLU A 228 21.85 -54.78 10.03
CA GLU A 228 22.78 -53.98 10.82
C GLU A 228 23.12 -52.75 9.98
N ILE A 229 22.52 -51.62 10.34
CA ILE A 229 22.76 -50.35 9.68
C ILE A 229 24.21 -49.98 9.96
N ASN A 230 25.01 -49.89 8.89
CA ASN A 230 26.42 -49.56 8.92
C ASN A 230 26.70 -48.38 9.88
N ALA A 231 27.75 -48.50 10.69
CA ALA A 231 28.17 -47.46 11.62
C ALA A 231 28.44 -46.11 10.91
N SER A 232 28.86 -46.14 9.64
CA SER A 232 29.05 -44.96 8.79
C SER A 232 27.73 -44.24 8.44
N VAL A 233 26.66 -44.99 8.20
CA VAL A 233 25.32 -44.46 7.89
C VAL A 233 24.67 -43.85 9.13
N LYS A 234 24.86 -44.45 10.31
CA LYS A 234 24.46 -43.84 11.60
C LYS A 234 25.28 -42.57 11.89
N LEU A 235 26.59 -42.59 11.63
CA LEU A 235 27.46 -41.43 11.80
C LEU A 235 27.06 -40.26 10.88
N ALA A 236 26.70 -40.55 9.61
CA ALA A 236 26.17 -39.55 8.68
C ALA A 236 24.88 -38.89 9.20
N GLY A 237 23.95 -39.67 9.77
CA GLY A 237 22.72 -39.12 10.39
C GLY A 237 23.00 -38.20 11.59
N TYR A 238 23.96 -38.53 12.46
CA TYR A 238 24.35 -37.65 13.56
C TYR A 238 25.10 -36.39 13.11
N LEU A 239 25.90 -36.50 12.05
CA LEU A 239 26.62 -35.36 11.48
C LEU A 239 25.67 -34.40 10.75
N ASN A 240 24.63 -34.90 10.10
CA ASN A 240 23.52 -34.09 9.56
C ASN A 240 22.86 -33.29 10.68
N LEU A 241 22.50 -33.95 11.79
CA LEU A 241 21.85 -33.29 12.92
C LEU A 241 22.67 -32.12 13.52
N ILE A 242 24.00 -32.26 13.53
CA ILE A 242 24.91 -31.20 13.98
C ILE A 242 24.96 -30.05 12.96
N ALA A 243 24.94 -30.38 11.67
CA ALA A 243 24.86 -29.39 10.59
C ALA A 243 23.56 -28.58 10.70
N ASP A 244 22.42 -29.26 10.83
CA ASP A 244 21.09 -28.66 10.91
C ASP A 244 20.95 -27.81 12.17
N PHE A 245 21.45 -28.29 13.32
CA PHE A 245 21.49 -27.49 14.55
C PHE A 245 22.27 -26.18 14.36
N THR A 246 23.39 -26.23 13.62
CA THR A 246 24.24 -25.06 13.38
C THR A 246 23.66 -24.12 12.32
N HIS A 247 22.97 -24.65 11.31
CA HIS A 247 22.19 -23.88 10.33
C HIS A 247 21.08 -23.10 11.03
N ASN A 248 20.30 -23.78 11.87
CA ASN A 248 19.19 -23.20 12.61
C ASN A 248 19.66 -22.05 13.52
N ILE A 249 20.86 -22.16 14.14
CA ILE A 249 21.47 -21.03 14.87
C ILE A 249 21.55 -19.79 13.99
N THR A 250 21.94 -19.92 12.73
CA THR A 250 22.06 -18.76 11.85
C THR A 250 20.73 -18.21 11.36
N ASP A 251 19.70 -19.03 11.24
CA ASP A 251 18.33 -18.52 10.98
C ASP A 251 17.82 -17.70 12.16
N GLY A 252 18.12 -18.13 13.38
CA GLY A 252 17.84 -17.34 14.58
C GLY A 252 18.62 -16.01 14.61
N LEU A 253 19.90 -16.03 14.25
CA LEU A 253 20.69 -14.80 14.08
C LEU A 253 20.10 -13.88 12.99
N ALA A 254 19.55 -14.46 11.92
CA ALA A 254 18.89 -13.71 10.85
C ALA A 254 17.57 -13.07 11.33
N MET A 255 16.74 -13.79 12.11
CA MET A 255 15.51 -13.23 12.68
C MET A 255 15.82 -12.03 13.59
N SER A 256 16.75 -12.19 14.52
CA SER A 256 17.16 -11.10 15.42
C SER A 256 17.79 -9.93 14.67
N SER A 257 18.77 -10.16 13.79
CA SER A 257 19.38 -9.07 13.02
C SER A 257 18.40 -8.32 12.13
N SER A 258 17.46 -9.01 11.48
CA SER A 258 16.49 -8.42 10.55
C SER A 258 15.41 -7.61 11.24
N PHE A 259 14.85 -8.09 12.36
CA PHE A 259 13.86 -7.31 13.14
C PHE A 259 14.46 -6.12 13.89
N TYR A 260 15.74 -6.18 14.25
CA TYR A 260 16.48 -5.03 14.78
C TYR A 260 16.89 -4.03 13.70
N ALA A 261 16.96 -4.46 12.44
CA ALA A 261 17.18 -3.57 11.30
C ALA A 261 15.89 -2.85 10.88
N SER A 262 14.81 -3.59 10.66
CA SER A 262 13.48 -3.03 10.36
C SER A 262 12.36 -4.07 10.56
N PRO A 263 11.15 -3.69 11.02
CA PRO A 263 10.00 -4.60 11.10
C PRO A 263 9.63 -5.23 9.74
N THR A 264 9.80 -4.47 8.65
CA THR A 264 9.45 -4.94 7.30
C THR A 264 10.48 -5.95 6.80
N ILE A 265 11.76 -5.68 7.04
CA ILE A 265 12.87 -6.59 6.71
C ILE A 265 12.76 -7.87 7.54
N GLY A 266 12.55 -7.76 8.86
CA GLY A 266 12.33 -8.93 9.72
C GLY A 266 11.19 -9.83 9.26
N ALA A 267 10.07 -9.24 8.86
CA ALA A 267 8.90 -10.02 8.46
C ALA A 267 9.03 -10.64 7.05
N THR A 268 9.63 -9.93 6.08
CA THR A 268 9.95 -10.49 4.75
C THR A 268 10.98 -11.62 4.85
N THR A 269 12.03 -11.42 5.65
CA THR A 269 13.03 -12.45 5.96
C THR A 269 12.39 -13.67 6.60
N THR A 270 11.45 -13.49 7.54
CA THR A 270 10.73 -14.61 8.19
C THR A 270 9.96 -15.46 7.18
N VAL A 271 9.31 -14.83 6.19
CA VAL A 271 8.60 -15.55 5.14
C VAL A 271 9.57 -16.32 4.25
N ALA A 272 10.68 -15.70 3.85
CA ALA A 272 11.70 -16.35 3.05
C ALA A 272 12.35 -17.54 3.78
N VAL A 273 12.58 -17.39 5.09
CA VAL A 273 13.12 -18.46 5.95
C VAL A 273 12.13 -19.59 6.13
N PHE A 274 10.89 -19.28 6.48
CA PHE A 274 9.83 -20.26 6.59
C PHE A 274 9.71 -21.18 5.38
N PHE A 275 9.80 -20.61 4.17
CA PHE A 275 9.67 -21.39 2.94
C PHE A 275 10.91 -22.19 2.57
N HIS A 276 12.10 -21.87 3.08
CA HIS A 276 13.29 -22.70 2.87
C HIS A 276 13.49 -23.77 3.94
N GLU A 277 12.98 -23.56 5.15
CA GLU A 277 12.97 -24.58 6.21
C GLU A 277 12.13 -25.80 5.82
N ILE A 278 10.97 -25.61 5.17
CA ILE A 278 10.09 -26.73 4.78
C ILE A 278 10.83 -27.79 3.93
N PRO A 279 11.53 -27.45 2.84
CA PRO A 279 12.33 -28.42 2.10
C PRO A 279 13.48 -29.05 2.89
N HIS A 280 14.20 -28.26 3.69
CA HIS A 280 15.33 -28.77 4.50
C HIS A 280 14.86 -29.80 5.53
N GLU A 281 13.83 -29.47 6.30
CA GLU A 281 13.24 -30.32 7.33
C GLU A 281 12.73 -31.66 6.75
N VAL A 282 12.17 -31.63 5.54
CA VAL A 282 11.69 -32.83 4.83
C VAL A 282 12.87 -33.68 4.31
N GLY A 283 13.94 -33.05 3.85
CA GLY A 283 15.17 -33.71 3.42
C GLY A 283 15.90 -34.42 4.55
N ASP A 284 16.10 -33.73 5.68
CA ASP A 284 16.78 -34.24 6.86
C ASP A 284 16.00 -35.38 7.51
N PHE A 285 14.67 -35.24 7.57
CA PHE A 285 13.79 -36.33 8.01
C PHE A 285 13.98 -37.59 7.15
N ALA A 286 14.05 -37.47 5.82
CA ALA A 286 14.28 -38.60 4.94
C ALA A 286 15.65 -39.25 5.18
N LEU A 287 16.69 -38.44 5.42
CA LEU A 287 18.05 -38.91 5.71
C LEU A 287 18.13 -39.63 7.07
N LEU A 288 17.47 -39.12 8.11
CA LEU A 288 17.43 -39.74 9.44
C LEU A 288 16.70 -41.10 9.43
N ILE A 289 15.61 -41.21 8.66
CA ILE A 289 14.93 -42.50 8.45
C ILE A 289 15.89 -43.49 7.76
N GLN A 290 16.63 -43.04 6.75
CA GLN A 290 17.63 -43.87 6.06
C GLN A 290 18.81 -44.23 6.97
N SER A 291 19.15 -43.38 7.94
CA SER A 291 20.20 -43.64 8.94
C SER A 291 19.76 -44.56 10.08
N GLY A 292 18.50 -45.01 10.08
CA GLY A 292 17.97 -45.98 11.02
C GLY A 292 17.13 -45.43 12.17
N PHE A 293 16.76 -44.15 12.12
CA PHE A 293 15.86 -43.58 13.12
C PHE A 293 14.43 -44.01 12.81
N SER A 294 13.66 -44.35 13.84
CA SER A 294 12.20 -44.48 13.68
C SER A 294 11.58 -43.10 13.43
N LYS A 295 10.39 -43.05 12.81
CA LYS A 295 9.66 -41.78 12.56
C LYS A 295 9.57 -40.88 13.80
N ARG A 296 9.32 -41.45 14.98
CA ARG A 296 9.26 -40.68 16.24
C ARG A 296 10.64 -40.17 16.68
N GLN A 297 11.69 -40.94 16.46
CA GLN A 297 13.05 -40.53 16.78
C GLN A 297 13.56 -39.45 15.82
N ALA A 298 13.28 -39.57 14.52
CA ALA A 298 13.64 -38.58 13.52
C ALA A 298 12.93 -37.24 13.78
N MET A 299 11.61 -37.26 14.03
CA MET A 299 10.86 -36.05 14.41
C MET A 299 11.35 -35.43 15.73
N GLY A 300 11.71 -36.26 16.73
CA GLY A 300 12.23 -35.78 18.00
C GLY A 300 13.64 -35.18 17.89
N ALA A 301 14.49 -35.75 17.03
CA ALA A 301 15.82 -35.23 16.74
C ALA A 301 15.73 -33.89 16.02
N GLN A 302 14.82 -33.76 15.06
CA GLN A 302 14.61 -32.52 14.33
C GLN A 302 13.98 -31.42 15.19
N PHE A 303 13.08 -31.77 16.10
CA PHE A 303 12.63 -30.81 17.11
C PHE A 303 13.78 -30.33 18.02
N LEU A 304 14.82 -31.13 18.23
CA LEU A 304 16.00 -30.73 19.00
C LEU A 304 16.85 -29.70 18.23
N THR A 305 16.92 -29.79 16.90
CA THR A 305 17.65 -28.80 16.08
C THR A 305 17.00 -27.43 16.09
N ALA A 306 15.67 -27.34 16.29
CA ALA A 306 14.94 -26.08 16.49
C ALA A 306 15.41 -25.26 17.70
N PHE A 307 16.01 -25.88 18.73
CA PHE A 307 16.65 -25.13 19.82
C PHE A 307 17.86 -24.32 19.36
N GLY A 308 18.50 -24.73 18.26
CA GLY A 308 19.55 -23.97 17.59
C GLY A 308 19.04 -22.59 17.18
N ALA A 309 17.87 -22.52 16.52
CA ALA A 309 17.27 -21.24 16.11
C ALA A 309 16.93 -20.35 17.30
N LEU A 310 16.38 -20.91 18.38
CA LEU A 310 16.15 -20.13 19.60
C LEU A 310 17.45 -19.60 20.21
N LEU A 311 18.49 -20.42 20.27
CA LEU A 311 19.81 -20.03 20.76
C LEU A 311 20.40 -18.90 19.90
N GLY A 312 20.32 -19.04 18.58
CA GLY A 312 20.75 -18.02 17.62
C GLY A 312 20.03 -16.69 17.83
N THR A 313 18.70 -16.72 17.98
CA THR A 313 17.90 -15.52 18.24
C THR A 313 18.28 -14.84 19.55
N VAL A 314 18.49 -15.61 20.62
CA VAL A 314 18.91 -15.04 21.92
C VAL A 314 20.32 -14.45 21.84
N ILE A 315 21.25 -15.12 21.16
CA ILE A 315 22.60 -14.58 20.92
C ILE A 315 22.51 -13.28 20.13
N GLY A 316 21.74 -13.25 19.05
CA GLY A 316 21.60 -12.06 18.23
C GLY A 316 20.94 -10.90 18.96
N ILE A 317 19.89 -11.16 19.76
CA ILE A 317 19.30 -10.15 20.66
C ILE A 317 20.37 -9.62 21.63
N ALA A 318 21.14 -10.50 22.26
CA ALA A 318 22.19 -10.07 23.19
C ALA A 318 23.28 -9.23 22.50
N VAL A 319 23.70 -9.61 21.28
CA VAL A 319 24.66 -8.84 20.48
C VAL A 319 24.09 -7.47 20.09
N GLN A 320 22.81 -7.38 19.74
CA GLN A 320 22.16 -6.12 19.38
C GLN A 320 21.95 -5.20 20.59
N GLU A 321 21.54 -5.72 21.74
CA GLU A 321 21.24 -4.94 22.95
C GLU A 321 22.51 -4.56 23.74
N TYR A 322 23.50 -5.46 23.84
CA TYR A 322 24.71 -5.25 24.64
C TYR A 322 25.95 -4.88 23.82
N GLY A 323 25.94 -5.12 22.51
CA GLY A 323 27.05 -4.81 21.60
C GLY A 323 27.27 -3.32 21.34
N GLY A 324 26.46 -2.45 21.95
CA GLY A 324 26.56 -0.99 21.94
C GLY A 324 27.33 -0.36 23.11
N SER A 325 28.02 -1.15 23.94
CA SER A 325 28.77 -0.62 25.10
C SER A 325 30.27 -0.47 24.84
N GLY A 326 30.68 0.75 24.47
CA GLY A 326 32.02 1.32 24.67
C GLY A 326 31.81 2.82 24.81
N GLY A 327 31.76 3.39 26.01
CA GLY A 327 32.92 3.73 26.82
C GLY A 327 33.20 5.22 26.62
N GLU A 328 32.99 6.08 27.64
CA GLU A 328 33.47 7.46 27.59
C GLU A 328 35.00 7.46 27.54
N GLY A 329 35.57 7.34 26.34
CA GLY A 329 36.98 7.55 26.08
C GLY A 329 37.29 9.04 26.16
N ALA A 330 38.11 9.43 27.14
CA ALA A 330 38.43 10.80 27.53
C ALA A 330 39.08 11.73 26.47
N ASN A 331 39.04 11.41 25.17
CA ASN A 331 39.69 12.17 24.09
C ASN A 331 38.96 12.17 22.72
N GLY A 332 37.62 12.11 22.70
CA GLY A 332 36.82 12.61 21.56
C GLY A 332 37.21 12.13 20.15
N ARG A 333 37.61 10.86 19.99
CA ARG A 333 37.85 10.23 18.68
C ARG A 333 36.89 9.05 18.53
N PHE A 334 36.20 9.01 17.38
CA PHE A 334 35.26 7.98 16.91
C PHE A 334 35.53 6.57 17.47
N GLU A 335 34.76 6.13 18.48
CA GLU A 335 34.77 4.75 18.99
C GLU A 335 33.69 3.91 18.28
N GLY A 336 33.96 3.50 17.06
CA GLY A 336 33.30 2.35 16.44
C GLY A 336 34.32 1.50 15.70
N LEU A 337 33.88 0.38 15.12
CA LEU A 337 34.79 -0.65 14.61
C LEU A 337 35.76 -0.08 13.55
N MET A 338 37.07 -0.21 13.80
CA MET A 338 38.15 0.33 12.95
C MET A 338 37.97 1.81 12.55
N GLY A 339 37.48 2.64 13.47
CA GLY A 339 37.29 4.08 13.24
C GLY A 339 36.10 4.41 12.35
N THR A 340 35.15 3.48 12.20
CA THR A 340 33.87 3.70 11.54
C THR A 340 32.73 3.86 12.54
N SER A 341 31.56 4.31 12.10
CA SER A 341 30.33 4.40 12.93
C SER A 341 29.70 3.04 13.29
N LEU A 342 30.29 1.92 12.88
CA LEU A 342 29.70 0.59 13.01
C LEU A 342 29.89 -0.01 14.42
N SER A 343 28.80 -0.51 15.01
CA SER A 343 28.80 -1.34 16.22
C SER A 343 28.84 -2.83 15.88
N TRP A 344 29.11 -3.68 16.88
CA TRP A 344 29.07 -5.13 16.70
C TRP A 344 27.67 -5.64 16.30
N GLY A 345 26.61 -4.98 16.79
CA GLY A 345 25.23 -5.26 16.38
C GLY A 345 24.97 -5.00 14.88
N ALA A 346 25.54 -3.92 14.34
CA ALA A 346 25.43 -3.57 12.92
C ALA A 346 26.13 -4.57 11.98
N MET A 347 27.04 -5.42 12.50
CA MET A 347 27.73 -6.46 11.73
C MET A 347 26.93 -7.75 11.59
N LEU A 348 25.86 -7.92 12.38
CA LEU A 348 25.11 -9.17 12.41
C LEU A 348 24.26 -9.39 11.14
N LEU A 349 23.60 -8.34 10.64
CA LEU A 349 22.80 -8.42 9.40
C LEU A 349 23.66 -8.69 8.14
N PRO A 350 24.81 -8.03 7.94
CA PRO A 350 25.74 -8.40 6.86
C PRO A 350 26.26 -9.84 6.99
N PHE A 351 26.57 -10.29 8.21
CA PHE A 351 27.01 -11.67 8.45
C PHE A 351 25.94 -12.68 8.03
N THR A 352 24.67 -12.47 8.40
CA THR A 352 23.56 -13.37 8.05
C THR A 352 23.25 -13.35 6.56
N ALA A 353 23.33 -12.19 5.90
CA ALA A 353 23.24 -12.12 4.44
C ALA A 353 24.34 -12.93 3.74
N GLY A 354 25.56 -12.91 4.27
CA GLY A 354 26.67 -13.77 3.81
C GLY A 354 26.37 -15.26 3.94
N THR A 355 25.78 -15.67 5.06
CA THR A 355 25.32 -17.04 5.28
C THR A 355 24.24 -17.44 4.28
N PHE A 356 23.20 -16.62 4.09
CA PHE A 356 22.12 -16.91 3.13
C PHE A 356 22.60 -16.96 1.68
N LEU A 357 23.59 -16.13 1.31
CA LEU A 357 24.26 -16.26 0.00
C LEU A 357 24.95 -17.61 -0.13
N TYR A 358 25.66 -18.10 0.89
CA TYR A 358 26.30 -19.41 0.83
C TYR A 358 25.27 -20.55 0.73
N VAL A 359 24.27 -20.55 1.61
CA VAL A 359 23.21 -21.56 1.63
C VAL A 359 22.49 -21.60 0.27
N GLY A 360 22.04 -20.45 -0.21
CA GLY A 360 21.33 -20.34 -1.48
C GLY A 360 22.17 -20.69 -2.71
N THR A 361 23.49 -20.48 -2.71
CA THR A 361 24.32 -20.67 -3.92
C THR A 361 25.26 -21.87 -3.92
N VAL A 362 25.76 -22.29 -2.76
CA VAL A 362 26.77 -23.35 -2.66
C VAL A 362 26.20 -24.62 -2.03
N ALA A 363 25.27 -24.50 -1.07
CA ALA A 363 24.66 -25.69 -0.49
C ALA A 363 23.59 -26.29 -1.42
N VAL A 364 22.76 -25.44 -2.05
CA VAL A 364 21.54 -25.92 -2.72
C VAL A 364 21.60 -25.93 -4.26
N ILE A 365 22.23 -24.93 -4.91
CA ILE A 365 22.33 -24.92 -6.38
C ILE A 365 23.05 -26.16 -6.94
N PRO A 366 24.14 -26.69 -6.34
CA PRO A 366 24.77 -27.91 -6.85
C PRO A 366 23.84 -29.12 -6.90
N GLU A 367 22.91 -29.26 -5.95
CA GLU A 367 21.88 -30.31 -5.96
C GLU A 367 20.89 -30.12 -7.13
N LEU A 368 20.56 -28.86 -7.46
CA LEU A 368 19.73 -28.52 -8.62
C LEU A 368 20.44 -28.74 -9.96
N LEU A 369 21.78 -28.83 -9.96
CA LEU A 369 22.60 -29.07 -11.16
C LEU A 369 22.85 -30.56 -11.42
N GLU A 370 22.44 -31.46 -10.53
CA GLU A 370 22.53 -32.90 -10.76
C GLU A 370 21.59 -33.33 -11.90
N THR A 371 22.13 -34.08 -12.86
CA THR A 371 21.41 -34.49 -14.07
C THR A 371 21.33 -36.01 -14.21
N GLY A 372 20.13 -36.51 -14.51
CA GLY A 372 19.88 -37.89 -14.86
C GLY A 372 20.26 -38.25 -16.30
N LYS A 373 20.11 -39.54 -16.64
CA LYS A 373 20.50 -40.08 -17.97
C LYS A 373 19.56 -39.67 -19.12
N ASP A 374 18.35 -39.19 -18.84
CA ASP A 374 17.33 -38.87 -19.86
C ASP A 374 17.18 -37.36 -20.10
N ARG A 375 17.68 -36.90 -21.26
CA ARG A 375 17.76 -35.48 -21.62
C ARG A 375 16.41 -34.75 -21.64
N ARG A 376 15.31 -35.42 -22.01
CA ARG A 376 14.00 -34.75 -22.13
C ARG A 376 13.36 -34.52 -20.77
N VAL A 377 13.48 -35.50 -19.89
CA VAL A 377 12.98 -35.41 -18.51
C VAL A 377 13.75 -34.34 -17.75
N GLU A 378 15.08 -34.31 -17.90
CA GLU A 378 15.92 -33.29 -17.26
C GLU A 378 15.57 -31.87 -17.77
N LEU A 379 15.38 -31.66 -19.08
CA LEU A 379 14.98 -30.34 -19.59
C LEU A 379 13.64 -29.84 -19.00
N MET A 380 12.65 -30.72 -18.87
CA MET A 380 11.36 -30.36 -18.25
C MET A 380 11.49 -30.12 -16.75
N LYS A 381 12.33 -30.88 -16.06
CA LYS A 381 12.65 -30.69 -14.64
C LYS A 381 13.33 -29.34 -14.41
N THR A 382 14.35 -29.02 -15.21
CA THR A 382 15.03 -27.72 -15.19
C THR A 382 14.05 -26.57 -15.44
N ALA A 383 13.17 -26.66 -16.44
CA ALA A 383 12.18 -25.61 -16.71
C ALA A 383 11.24 -25.36 -15.51
N LYS A 384 10.79 -26.43 -14.84
CA LYS A 384 9.97 -26.33 -13.63
C LYS A 384 10.74 -25.73 -12.45
N GLN A 385 12.01 -26.10 -12.26
CA GLN A 385 12.86 -25.54 -11.21
C GLN A 385 13.13 -24.04 -11.41
N PHE A 386 13.44 -23.60 -12.64
CA PHE A 386 13.60 -22.18 -12.93
C PHE A 386 12.30 -21.39 -12.77
N ALA A 387 11.15 -21.95 -13.16
CA ALA A 387 9.86 -21.32 -12.93
C ALA A 387 9.54 -21.21 -11.42
N ALA A 388 9.82 -22.25 -10.64
CA ALA A 388 9.65 -22.26 -9.19
C ALA A 388 10.57 -21.23 -8.50
N MET A 389 11.84 -21.16 -8.91
CA MET A 389 12.81 -20.18 -8.44
C MET A 389 12.41 -18.74 -8.77
N ALA A 390 11.97 -18.47 -10.01
CA ALA A 390 11.44 -17.17 -10.41
C ALA A 390 10.17 -16.79 -9.63
N THR A 391 9.33 -17.78 -9.31
CA THR A 391 8.12 -17.57 -8.49
C THR A 391 8.48 -17.20 -7.06
N GLY A 392 9.42 -17.91 -6.44
CA GLY A 392 9.94 -17.59 -5.10
C GLY A 392 10.52 -16.17 -5.03
N ALA A 393 11.34 -15.81 -6.02
CA ALA A 393 11.90 -14.45 -6.15
C ALA A 393 10.82 -13.39 -6.46
N GLY A 394 9.80 -13.73 -7.24
CA GLY A 394 8.71 -12.84 -7.64
C GLY A 394 7.70 -12.54 -6.52
N ILE A 395 7.47 -13.46 -5.60
CA ILE A 395 6.64 -13.23 -4.40
C ILE A 395 7.28 -12.16 -3.52
N MET A 396 8.61 -12.15 -3.44
CA MET A 396 9.38 -11.11 -2.77
C MET A 396 9.27 -9.73 -3.49
N LEU A 397 8.51 -9.60 -4.58
CA LEU A 397 8.29 -8.35 -5.33
C LEU A 397 6.83 -7.83 -5.34
N TYR A 398 5.82 -8.52 -4.77
CA TYR A 398 4.39 -8.18 -5.01
C TYR A 398 3.84 -6.98 -4.20
N SER A 399 3.59 -5.86 -4.90
CA SER A 399 2.77 -4.71 -4.47
C SER A 399 1.97 -4.20 -5.69
N PHE A 400 0.70 -3.82 -5.53
CA PHE A 400 -0.14 -3.43 -6.68
C PHE A 400 0.42 -2.18 -7.36
N SER A 401 0.70 -2.28 -8.66
CA SER A 401 1.22 -1.20 -9.51
C SER A 401 0.38 -0.98 -10.78
N GLY A 402 -0.78 -1.66 -10.88
CA GLY A 402 -1.69 -1.55 -12.00
C GLY A 402 -2.47 -0.23 -12.06
N ALA A 403 -3.33 -0.08 -13.07
CA ALA A 403 -4.18 1.10 -13.20
C ALA A 403 -5.24 1.18 -12.09
N LEU A 404 -5.44 2.37 -11.52
CA LEU A 404 -6.48 2.66 -10.53
C LEU A 404 -7.78 3.12 -11.18
N TYR A 405 -7.68 4.02 -12.17
CA TYR A 405 -8.83 4.53 -12.91
C TYR A 405 -8.41 5.00 -14.31
N GLN A 406 -9.40 5.21 -15.18
CA GLN A 406 -9.23 5.77 -16.51
C GLN A 406 -9.86 7.17 -16.57
N VAL A 407 -9.17 8.09 -17.24
CA VAL A 407 -9.68 9.43 -17.53
C VAL A 407 -9.83 9.63 -19.03
N LYS A 408 -10.86 10.37 -19.44
CA LYS A 408 -11.11 10.79 -20.82
C LYS A 408 -11.13 12.30 -20.88
N ARG A 409 -10.37 12.87 -21.82
CA ARG A 409 -10.35 14.34 -22.01
C ARG A 409 -11.33 14.79 -23.08
N GLY A 410 -11.97 15.95 -22.85
CA GLY A 410 -12.98 16.51 -23.75
C GLY A 410 -12.42 17.09 -25.06
N SER A 411 -11.12 17.39 -25.13
CA SER A 411 -10.50 18.02 -26.30
C SER A 411 -10.49 17.13 -27.55
N ASP A 412 -10.23 15.83 -27.38
CA ASP A 412 -10.12 14.87 -28.49
C ASP A 412 -10.70 13.49 -28.17
N ASN A 413 -11.40 13.34 -27.03
CA ASN A 413 -11.99 12.09 -26.57
C ASN A 413 -11.01 10.94 -26.32
N THR A 414 -9.70 11.19 -26.31
CA THR A 414 -8.70 10.18 -25.96
C THR A 414 -8.75 9.85 -24.47
N THR A 415 -8.26 8.65 -24.11
CA THR A 415 -8.22 8.18 -22.73
C THR A 415 -6.79 7.87 -22.30
N THR A 416 -6.55 7.93 -20.98
CA THR A 416 -5.35 7.39 -20.35
C THR A 416 -5.73 6.77 -19.02
N THR A 417 -4.90 5.86 -18.53
CA THR A 417 -5.03 5.30 -17.18
C THR A 417 -4.14 6.05 -16.20
N ILE A 418 -4.57 6.12 -14.95
CA ILE A 418 -3.79 6.64 -13.84
C ILE A 418 -3.45 5.48 -12.91
N ALA A 419 -2.16 5.24 -12.73
CA ALA A 419 -1.61 4.24 -11.83
C ALA A 419 -1.05 4.89 -10.56
N PRO A 420 -0.71 4.11 -9.51
CA PRO A 420 0.06 4.59 -8.38
C PRO A 420 1.41 5.16 -8.81
N ARG A 421 1.97 6.12 -8.05
CA ARG A 421 3.35 6.61 -8.27
C ARG A 421 4.41 5.55 -8.00
N SER A 422 4.13 4.66 -7.06
CA SER A 422 4.93 3.51 -6.67
C SER A 422 3.99 2.36 -6.31
N ALA A 423 4.49 1.13 -6.31
CA ALA A 423 3.67 -0.03 -5.99
C ALA A 423 3.07 0.11 -4.57
N GLY A 424 1.74 0.00 -4.46
CA GLY A 424 0.98 0.24 -3.22
C GLY A 424 0.85 1.71 -2.79
N GLY A 425 1.30 2.66 -3.63
CA GLY A 425 1.32 4.10 -3.33
C GLY A 425 0.08 4.89 -3.77
N VAL A 426 0.16 6.21 -3.64
CA VAL A 426 -0.90 7.17 -4.03
C VAL A 426 -0.97 7.32 -5.55
N ALA A 427 -2.17 7.59 -6.08
CA ALA A 427 -2.40 7.84 -7.51
C ALA A 427 -1.48 8.94 -8.08
N ASN A 428 -1.00 8.77 -9.32
CA ASN A 428 -0.20 9.77 -10.00
C ASN A 428 -1.04 10.95 -10.51
N ALA A 429 -1.45 11.85 -9.62
CA ALA A 429 -2.23 13.04 -9.97
C ALA A 429 -1.50 13.97 -10.98
N ALA A 430 -0.17 13.97 -11.01
CA ALA A 430 0.59 14.79 -11.96
C ALA A 430 0.41 14.30 -13.41
N ALA A 431 0.28 12.98 -13.62
CA ALA A 431 -0.05 12.42 -14.93
C ALA A 431 -1.45 12.84 -15.39
N GLN A 432 -2.43 12.85 -14.47
CA GLN A 432 -3.77 13.36 -14.76
C GLN A 432 -3.74 14.85 -15.09
N ASP A 433 -3.10 15.67 -14.26
CA ASP A 433 -3.00 17.13 -14.46
C ASP A 433 -2.39 17.46 -15.83
N SER A 434 -1.35 16.72 -16.22
CA SER A 434 -0.70 16.87 -17.53
C SER A 434 -1.61 16.43 -18.68
N PHE A 435 -2.31 15.31 -18.54
CA PHE A 435 -3.22 14.80 -19.57
C PHE A 435 -4.43 15.71 -19.79
N CYS A 436 -4.94 16.30 -18.71
CA CYS A 436 -6.12 17.17 -18.68
C CYS A 436 -5.78 18.65 -18.90
N ALA A 437 -4.52 19.01 -19.13
CA ALA A 437 -4.10 20.39 -19.35
C ALA A 437 -4.82 21.01 -20.56
N GLY A 438 -5.36 22.22 -20.40
CA GLY A 438 -6.06 22.94 -21.45
C GLY A 438 -7.40 22.32 -21.89
N THR A 439 -8.00 21.45 -21.08
CA THR A 439 -9.28 20.80 -21.37
C THR A 439 -10.00 20.39 -20.08
N THR A 440 -11.19 19.80 -20.21
CA THR A 440 -11.90 19.08 -19.14
C THR A 440 -11.59 17.57 -19.21
N CYS A 441 -11.80 16.87 -18.10
CA CYS A 441 -11.64 15.43 -18.00
C CYS A 441 -12.75 14.76 -17.18
N LEU A 442 -13.15 13.58 -17.61
CA LEU A 442 -14.11 12.70 -16.93
C LEU A 442 -13.42 11.41 -16.49
N ILE A 443 -13.81 10.86 -15.35
CA ILE A 443 -13.42 9.50 -14.92
C ILE A 443 -14.34 8.52 -15.64
N THR A 444 -13.80 7.66 -16.51
CA THR A 444 -14.61 6.71 -17.31
C THR A 444 -14.71 5.33 -16.68
N ILE A 445 -13.65 4.90 -15.99
CA ILE A 445 -13.55 3.58 -15.37
C ILE A 445 -12.86 3.73 -14.02
N ILE A 446 -13.40 3.09 -12.99
CA ILE A 446 -12.71 2.86 -11.72
C ILE A 446 -12.34 1.37 -11.69
N TYR A 447 -11.05 1.07 -11.76
CA TYR A 447 -10.58 -0.30 -11.89
C TYR A 447 -10.60 -1.02 -10.54
N ASP A 448 -11.21 -2.20 -10.54
CA ASP A 448 -11.03 -3.21 -9.50
C ASP A 448 -9.57 -3.71 -9.43
N GLN A 449 -8.93 -3.46 -8.28
CA GLN A 449 -7.54 -3.82 -8.00
C GLN A 449 -7.37 -5.28 -7.55
N SER A 450 -8.45 -6.00 -7.24
CA SER A 450 -8.41 -7.37 -6.73
C SER A 450 -8.00 -8.42 -7.77
N GLY A 451 -7.98 -8.04 -9.04
CA GLY A 451 -7.72 -8.94 -10.17
C GLY A 451 -8.95 -9.72 -10.64
N LYS A 452 -10.14 -9.50 -10.04
CA LYS A 452 -11.40 -10.14 -10.47
C LYS A 452 -12.02 -9.49 -11.71
N GLY A 453 -11.62 -8.27 -12.03
CA GLY A 453 -12.11 -7.54 -13.21
C GLY A 453 -13.44 -6.81 -12.97
N ASN A 454 -13.81 -6.58 -11.71
CA ASN A 454 -15.08 -5.96 -11.31
C ASN A 454 -15.05 -4.43 -11.44
N HIS A 455 -14.57 -3.93 -12.58
CA HIS A 455 -14.40 -2.51 -12.83
C HIS A 455 -15.76 -1.80 -12.83
N LEU A 456 -15.81 -0.61 -12.24
CA LEU A 456 -16.97 0.26 -12.26
C LEU A 456 -16.91 1.15 -13.50
N THR A 457 -17.96 1.14 -14.30
CA THR A 457 -18.10 1.93 -15.54
C THR A 457 -19.36 2.78 -15.50
N GLN A 458 -19.58 3.65 -16.48
CA GLN A 458 -20.79 4.47 -16.59
C GLN A 458 -22.06 3.64 -16.37
N ALA A 459 -22.89 4.05 -15.41
CA ALA A 459 -24.09 3.29 -15.07
C ALA A 459 -25.11 3.32 -16.23
N PRO A 460 -25.67 2.15 -16.61
CA PRO A 460 -26.68 2.04 -17.65
C PRO A 460 -28.05 2.49 -17.13
N VAL A 461 -28.98 2.67 -18.06
CA VAL A 461 -30.38 2.91 -17.72
C VAL A 461 -30.98 1.77 -16.89
N GLY A 462 -31.75 2.13 -15.85
CA GLY A 462 -32.48 1.20 -15.00
C GLY A 462 -34.00 1.39 -15.05
N ALA A 463 -34.65 1.32 -13.89
CA ALA A 463 -36.03 1.76 -13.74
C ALA A 463 -36.13 3.29 -13.93
N PHE A 464 -35.14 4.01 -13.41
CA PHE A 464 -34.95 5.43 -13.67
C PHE A 464 -33.91 5.67 -14.76
N ARG A 465 -34.12 6.73 -15.54
CA ARG A 465 -33.21 7.13 -16.63
C ARG A 465 -32.23 8.17 -16.11
N GLY A 466 -30.94 7.94 -16.35
CA GLY A 466 -29.92 8.96 -16.18
C GLY A 466 -30.09 10.12 -17.18
N PRO A 467 -29.45 11.27 -16.91
CA PRO A 467 -29.58 12.48 -17.71
C PRO A 467 -28.73 12.47 -19.00
N GLU A 468 -27.82 11.51 -19.18
CA GLU A 468 -26.95 11.45 -20.35
C GLU A 468 -27.64 10.69 -21.51
N THR A 469 -27.02 10.73 -22.68
CA THR A 469 -27.48 10.13 -23.92
C THR A 469 -27.91 8.67 -23.72
N ASN A 470 -29.04 8.31 -24.32
CA ASN A 470 -29.70 7.00 -24.17
C ASN A 470 -30.21 6.66 -22.75
N GLY A 471 -30.15 7.60 -21.81
CA GLY A 471 -30.58 7.39 -20.42
C GLY A 471 -29.49 6.78 -19.52
N TYR A 472 -28.24 6.83 -19.97
CA TYR A 472 -27.09 6.56 -19.10
C TYR A 472 -26.94 7.67 -18.06
N ASP A 473 -26.23 7.35 -16.99
CA ASP A 473 -25.86 8.34 -15.99
C ASP A 473 -24.65 9.15 -16.45
N ASN A 474 -24.43 10.31 -15.86
CA ASN A 474 -23.23 11.10 -16.09
C ASN A 474 -21.99 10.39 -15.56
N LEU A 475 -20.85 10.69 -16.17
CA LEU A 475 -19.54 10.42 -15.59
C LEU A 475 -19.08 11.59 -14.71
N ALA A 476 -18.30 11.29 -13.67
CA ALA A 476 -17.80 12.30 -12.74
C ALA A 476 -16.63 13.12 -13.33
N SER A 477 -16.50 14.38 -12.90
CA SER A 477 -15.31 15.19 -13.19
C SER A 477 -14.08 14.61 -12.52
N ALA A 478 -12.96 14.52 -13.26
CA ALA A 478 -11.68 14.05 -12.71
C ALA A 478 -11.04 15.05 -11.72
N THR A 479 -11.57 16.27 -11.60
CA THR A 479 -10.99 17.34 -10.77
C THR A 479 -11.93 17.85 -9.68
N GLY A 480 -13.08 17.19 -9.49
CA GLY A 480 -14.13 17.65 -8.58
C GLY A 480 -13.81 17.46 -7.09
N ALA A 481 -13.01 16.46 -6.73
CA ALA A 481 -12.65 16.14 -5.35
C ALA A 481 -11.13 16.01 -5.15
N PRO A 482 -10.36 17.10 -5.30
CA PRO A 482 -8.93 17.06 -5.04
C PRO A 482 -8.68 16.87 -3.54
N VAL A 483 -7.74 15.99 -3.20
CA VAL A 483 -7.31 15.69 -1.83
C VAL A 483 -5.80 15.49 -1.78
N THR A 484 -5.26 15.39 -0.57
CA THR A 484 -3.92 14.82 -0.35
C THR A 484 -4.00 13.62 0.57
N LEU A 485 -3.24 12.58 0.25
CA LEU A 485 -2.97 11.45 1.13
C LEU A 485 -1.53 11.61 1.62
N ASN A 486 -1.38 11.94 2.91
CA ASN A 486 -0.09 12.18 3.57
C ASN A 486 0.79 13.15 2.74
N GLY A 487 0.18 14.24 2.27
CA GLY A 487 0.84 15.30 1.48
C GLY A 487 0.86 15.08 -0.04
N GLN A 488 0.64 13.85 -0.53
CA GLN A 488 0.57 13.59 -1.98
C GLN A 488 -0.81 13.88 -2.55
N LYS A 489 -0.88 14.74 -3.56
CA LYS A 489 -2.13 15.08 -4.27
C LYS A 489 -2.73 13.85 -4.96
N ALA A 490 -4.04 13.69 -4.81
CA ALA A 490 -4.88 12.70 -5.49
C ALA A 490 -6.26 13.30 -5.80
N TYR A 491 -7.10 12.53 -6.48
CA TYR A 491 -8.46 12.92 -6.84
C TYR A 491 -9.45 11.83 -6.45
N GLY A 492 -10.51 12.21 -5.72
CA GLY A 492 -11.69 11.38 -5.51
C GLY A 492 -12.72 11.53 -6.63
N VAL A 493 -13.81 10.78 -6.51
CA VAL A 493 -14.95 10.77 -7.42
C VAL A 493 -16.06 11.65 -6.85
N PHE A 494 -16.18 12.88 -7.36
CA PHE A 494 -17.25 13.80 -6.98
C PHE A 494 -18.51 13.50 -7.80
N VAL A 495 -19.52 12.93 -7.15
CA VAL A 495 -20.80 12.51 -7.74
C VAL A 495 -21.81 13.64 -7.55
N SER A 496 -22.12 14.36 -8.63
CA SER A 496 -23.25 15.29 -8.67
C SER A 496 -24.55 14.54 -9.03
N PRO A 497 -25.75 15.07 -8.72
CA PRO A 497 -27.00 14.43 -9.12
C PRO A 497 -27.00 14.06 -10.62
N GLY A 498 -27.47 12.84 -10.91
CA GLY A 498 -27.41 12.26 -12.25
C GLY A 498 -26.12 11.52 -12.59
N THR A 499 -25.14 11.39 -11.68
CA THR A 499 -23.86 10.71 -11.91
C THR A 499 -23.88 9.31 -11.26
N GLY A 500 -23.40 8.30 -11.96
CA GLY A 500 -23.46 6.92 -11.45
C GLY A 500 -22.45 5.99 -12.11
N TYR A 501 -21.94 5.03 -11.33
CA TYR A 501 -21.13 3.93 -11.84
C TYR A 501 -21.73 2.60 -11.45
N ARG A 502 -21.59 1.60 -12.34
CA ARG A 502 -22.16 0.27 -12.13
C ARG A 502 -21.35 -0.82 -12.80
N ASN A 503 -21.44 -2.02 -12.23
CA ASN A 503 -21.10 -3.29 -12.86
C ASN A 503 -22.17 -4.34 -12.54
N ASN A 504 -22.94 -4.75 -13.55
CA ASN A 504 -24.01 -5.73 -13.41
C ASN A 504 -23.53 -7.20 -13.52
N ALA A 505 -22.26 -7.43 -13.84
CA ALA A 505 -21.69 -8.74 -14.10
C ALA A 505 -20.40 -8.95 -13.29
N VAL A 506 -20.55 -8.94 -11.97
CA VAL A 506 -19.44 -9.09 -11.02
C VAL A 506 -18.95 -10.53 -10.99
N ASN A 507 -17.64 -10.72 -11.19
CA ASN A 507 -16.95 -11.97 -10.99
C ASN A 507 -16.77 -12.26 -9.49
N GLY A 508 -17.29 -13.40 -9.04
CA GLY A 508 -17.38 -13.73 -7.62
C GLY A 508 -18.45 -12.94 -6.88
N ALA A 509 -19.57 -12.63 -7.57
CA ALA A 509 -20.76 -12.00 -7.02
C ALA A 509 -21.24 -12.68 -5.72
N ILE A 510 -21.59 -11.87 -4.73
CA ILE A 510 -22.09 -12.34 -3.44
C ILE A 510 -23.62 -12.27 -3.49
N VAL A 511 -24.27 -13.43 -3.47
CA VAL A 511 -25.69 -13.56 -3.80
C VAL A 511 -26.50 -14.24 -2.68
N GLY A 512 -27.81 -14.04 -2.70
CA GLY A 512 -28.73 -14.59 -1.71
C GLY A 512 -28.44 -14.08 -0.31
N ASP A 513 -28.37 -15.00 0.64
CA ASP A 513 -28.11 -14.72 2.05
C ASP A 513 -26.64 -14.89 2.45
N ALA A 514 -25.74 -14.99 1.46
CA ALA A 514 -24.30 -15.13 1.72
C ALA A 514 -23.77 -13.92 2.48
N ALA A 515 -22.78 -14.15 3.35
CA ALA A 515 -22.17 -13.09 4.14
C ALA A 515 -21.25 -12.20 3.29
N GLU A 516 -21.28 -10.89 3.56
CA GLU A 516 -20.38 -9.90 2.98
C GLU A 516 -20.08 -8.78 3.96
N GLY A 517 -19.03 -8.02 3.63
CA GLY A 517 -18.75 -6.74 4.26
C GLY A 517 -18.21 -5.75 3.24
N MET A 518 -18.39 -4.48 3.51
CA MET A 518 -17.94 -3.41 2.65
C MET A 518 -17.59 -2.17 3.44
N TYR A 519 -16.64 -1.40 2.92
CA TYR A 519 -16.36 -0.06 3.43
C TYR A 519 -16.23 0.93 2.29
N ALA A 520 -16.49 2.20 2.60
CA ALA A 520 -16.13 3.32 1.74
C ALA A 520 -15.59 4.49 2.58
N VAL A 521 -14.62 5.23 2.03
CA VAL A 521 -14.22 6.54 2.51
C VAL A 521 -14.94 7.60 1.69
N LEU A 522 -15.74 8.42 2.36
CA LEU A 522 -16.67 9.38 1.76
C LEU A 522 -16.37 10.81 2.23
N ASP A 523 -16.90 11.80 1.51
CA ASP A 523 -16.99 13.18 2.02
C ASP A 523 -18.22 13.35 2.90
N GLY A 524 -18.03 13.44 4.22
CA GLY A 524 -19.14 13.58 5.16
C GLY A 524 -19.89 14.92 5.08
N THR A 525 -19.44 15.85 4.24
CA THR A 525 -20.07 17.17 4.01
C THR A 525 -20.70 17.33 2.63
N HIS A 526 -20.50 16.37 1.72
CA HIS A 526 -21.11 16.37 0.39
C HIS A 526 -22.15 15.27 0.32
N TYR A 527 -23.42 15.66 0.36
CA TYR A 527 -24.59 14.77 0.37
C TYR A 527 -25.85 15.56 0.00
N ASN A 528 -26.99 14.88 -0.18
CA ASN A 528 -28.33 15.47 -0.18
C ASN A 528 -29.36 14.42 0.29
N ASP A 529 -30.64 14.73 0.11
CA ASP A 529 -31.79 13.89 0.45
C ASP A 529 -32.34 13.11 -0.75
N GLY A 530 -31.68 13.19 -1.91
CA GLY A 530 -32.05 12.44 -3.11
C GLY A 530 -31.73 10.95 -2.98
N CYS A 531 -32.51 10.10 -3.65
CA CYS A 531 -32.20 8.68 -3.74
C CYS A 531 -31.32 8.38 -4.97
N CYS A 532 -30.25 7.60 -4.82
CA CYS A 532 -29.59 7.22 -3.57
C CYS A 532 -28.08 7.27 -3.73
N PHE A 533 -27.31 7.73 -2.72
CA PHE A 533 -25.85 7.79 -2.80
C PHE A 533 -25.28 6.54 -2.15
N ASP A 534 -25.24 5.47 -2.94
CA ASP A 534 -24.90 4.15 -2.44
C ASP A 534 -23.55 3.65 -2.93
N TYR A 535 -22.95 2.73 -2.19
CA TYR A 535 -21.84 1.89 -2.62
C TYR A 535 -22.01 0.48 -2.07
N GLY A 536 -22.15 -0.51 -2.95
CA GLY A 536 -22.29 -1.91 -2.52
C GLY A 536 -23.05 -2.82 -3.46
N ASN A 537 -23.66 -3.85 -2.89
CA ASN A 537 -24.37 -4.93 -3.57
C ASN A 537 -25.74 -4.46 -4.07
N ALA A 538 -26.07 -4.80 -5.31
CA ALA A 538 -27.35 -4.44 -5.91
C ALA A 538 -27.86 -5.46 -6.94
N GLU A 539 -29.00 -5.15 -7.55
CA GLU A 539 -29.65 -5.92 -8.60
C GLU A 539 -28.83 -5.96 -9.88
N THR A 540 -28.87 -7.08 -10.58
CA THR A 540 -28.14 -7.27 -11.86
C THR A 540 -28.85 -6.64 -13.05
N ASN A 541 -30.14 -6.35 -12.92
CA ASN A 541 -30.98 -5.82 -14.00
C ASN A 541 -31.22 -4.30 -13.90
N SER A 542 -30.62 -3.64 -12.90
CA SER A 542 -30.78 -2.20 -12.64
C SER A 542 -32.23 -1.77 -12.36
N ARG A 543 -33.02 -2.64 -11.75
CA ARG A 543 -34.41 -2.38 -11.35
C ARG A 543 -34.63 -2.91 -9.95
N ASP A 544 -35.55 -2.27 -9.24
CA ASP A 544 -36.07 -2.79 -7.98
C ASP A 544 -36.70 -4.18 -8.22
N THR A 545 -36.16 -5.18 -7.53
CA THR A 545 -36.66 -6.57 -7.54
C THR A 545 -37.23 -7.01 -6.19
N GLY A 546 -37.34 -6.07 -5.25
CA GLY A 546 -38.01 -6.19 -3.96
C GLY A 546 -37.05 -6.26 -2.77
N ASN A 547 -37.64 -6.14 -1.58
CA ASN A 547 -36.95 -6.19 -0.29
C ASN A 547 -35.87 -7.29 -0.20
N GLY A 548 -34.67 -6.89 0.23
CA GLY A 548 -33.54 -7.77 0.48
C GLY A 548 -32.68 -8.09 -0.76
N HIS A 549 -32.95 -7.49 -1.91
CA HIS A 549 -32.18 -7.68 -3.14
C HIS A 549 -30.95 -6.77 -3.26
N MET A 550 -30.82 -5.77 -2.39
CA MET A 550 -29.61 -4.95 -2.22
C MET A 550 -28.97 -5.17 -0.83
N GLU A 551 -27.70 -4.82 -0.74
CA GLU A 551 -27.01 -4.53 0.52
C GLU A 551 -25.87 -3.55 0.21
N ALA A 552 -26.13 -2.25 0.42
CA ALA A 552 -25.18 -1.19 0.09
C ALA A 552 -25.03 -0.19 1.21
N ILE A 553 -23.86 0.43 1.33
CA ILE A 553 -23.68 1.61 2.17
C ILE A 553 -24.46 2.76 1.54
N TYR A 554 -25.36 3.39 2.29
CA TYR A 554 -25.96 4.67 1.95
C TYR A 554 -25.35 5.79 2.81
N PHE A 555 -25.14 6.97 2.21
CA PHE A 555 -24.80 8.18 2.96
C PHE A 555 -25.56 9.42 2.48
N GLY A 556 -26.32 10.04 3.38
CA GLY A 556 -27.06 11.27 3.10
C GLY A 556 -28.12 11.60 4.16
N ASP A 557 -29.03 12.51 3.85
CA ASP A 557 -30.09 12.97 4.77
C ASP A 557 -31.52 12.73 4.27
N ASN A 558 -31.70 11.81 3.31
CA ASN A 558 -33.01 11.30 2.92
C ASN A 558 -33.80 10.80 4.14
N ARG A 559 -35.08 11.20 4.21
CA ARG A 559 -35.99 10.88 5.31
C ARG A 559 -37.23 10.09 4.88
N VAL A 560 -37.24 9.59 3.64
CA VAL A 560 -38.36 8.82 3.09
C VAL A 560 -38.47 7.46 3.80
N TRP A 561 -37.33 6.85 4.15
CA TRP A 561 -37.25 5.55 4.82
C TRP A 561 -36.71 5.68 6.25
N GLY A 562 -35.46 5.27 6.50
CA GLY A 562 -34.80 5.35 7.79
C GLY A 562 -34.26 6.73 8.10
N THR A 563 -34.16 7.04 9.40
CA THR A 563 -33.47 8.25 9.90
C THR A 563 -32.68 7.92 11.15
N GLY A 564 -31.68 8.74 11.46
CA GLY A 564 -30.93 8.69 12.72
C GLY A 564 -31.21 9.91 13.59
N ALA A 565 -30.43 10.04 14.67
CA ALA A 565 -30.44 11.22 15.53
C ALA A 565 -29.97 12.47 14.78
N GLY A 566 -30.53 13.64 15.15
CA GLY A 566 -30.16 14.93 14.57
C GLY A 566 -30.80 15.18 13.20
N ASN A 567 -30.11 15.94 12.35
CA ASN A 567 -30.63 16.34 11.04
C ASN A 567 -30.01 15.62 9.85
N GLY A 568 -29.11 14.66 10.11
CA GLY A 568 -28.31 14.02 9.09
C GLY A 568 -27.09 14.87 8.72
N PRO A 569 -26.20 14.32 7.87
CA PRO A 569 -26.35 13.05 7.18
C PRO A 569 -26.07 11.85 8.09
N TRP A 570 -26.55 10.67 7.67
CA TRP A 570 -26.38 9.41 8.39
C TRP A 570 -25.72 8.37 7.49
N VAL A 571 -24.99 7.44 8.11
CA VAL A 571 -24.65 6.17 7.47
C VAL A 571 -25.83 5.22 7.69
N MET A 572 -26.36 4.66 6.59
CA MET A 572 -27.42 3.66 6.59
C MET A 572 -27.02 2.50 5.68
N ALA A 573 -27.79 1.41 5.70
CA ALA A 573 -27.72 0.39 4.67
C ALA A 573 -28.95 0.50 3.76
N ASP A 574 -28.74 0.54 2.45
CA ASP A 574 -29.80 0.27 1.49
C ASP A 574 -29.97 -1.25 1.34
N LEU A 575 -31.16 -1.74 1.67
CA LEU A 575 -31.53 -3.15 1.55
C LEU A 575 -32.63 -3.38 0.50
N GLU A 576 -32.80 -2.43 -0.42
CA GLU A 576 -33.89 -2.28 -1.39
C GLU A 576 -35.25 -2.01 -0.71
N ASN A 577 -36.00 -1.05 -1.25
CA ASN A 577 -37.27 -0.55 -0.70
C ASN A 577 -37.16 -0.01 0.75
N GLY A 578 -35.94 0.25 1.22
CA GLY A 578 -35.67 0.72 2.57
C GLY A 578 -34.22 1.07 2.82
N LEU A 579 -33.98 2.33 3.20
CA LEU A 579 -32.74 2.75 3.85
C LEU A 579 -32.87 2.51 5.35
N PHE A 580 -31.97 1.73 5.94
CA PHE A 580 -32.03 1.33 7.34
C PHE A 580 -30.87 1.91 8.15
N SER A 581 -31.22 2.66 9.19
CA SER A 581 -30.29 3.17 10.21
C SER A 581 -30.17 2.24 11.43
N GLY A 582 -30.94 1.15 11.46
CA GLY A 582 -31.00 0.16 12.53
C GLY A 582 -32.15 -0.85 12.33
N VAL A 583 -32.60 -1.51 13.41
CA VAL A 583 -33.56 -2.63 13.32
C VAL A 583 -34.98 -2.22 12.93
N THR A 584 -35.43 -1.04 13.34
CA THR A 584 -36.79 -0.56 13.05
C THR A 584 -36.82 0.17 11.72
N THR A 585 -37.91 0.01 10.96
CA THR A 585 -38.23 0.92 9.85
C THR A 585 -38.38 2.34 10.39
N GLY A 586 -37.66 3.31 9.83
CA GLY A 586 -37.72 4.70 10.29
C GLY A 586 -36.60 5.10 11.26
N TYR A 587 -36.97 5.78 12.34
CA TYR A 587 -36.01 6.41 13.25
C TYR A 587 -35.29 5.40 14.16
N ASN A 588 -33.96 5.43 14.16
CA ASN A 588 -33.11 4.68 15.08
C ASN A 588 -32.16 5.63 15.82
N ALA A 589 -32.35 5.80 17.12
CA ALA A 589 -31.57 6.74 17.94
C ALA A 589 -30.06 6.42 18.00
N GLY A 590 -29.66 5.17 17.74
CA GLY A 590 -28.27 4.72 17.73
C GLY A 590 -27.45 5.17 16.51
N SER A 591 -28.11 5.68 15.46
CA SER A 591 -27.44 6.22 14.27
C SER A 591 -27.17 7.71 14.43
N PRO A 592 -25.91 8.15 14.61
CA PRO A 592 -25.58 9.55 14.84
C PRO A 592 -25.51 10.35 13.53
N THR A 593 -25.71 11.67 13.62
CA THR A 593 -25.36 12.60 12.54
C THR A 593 -23.84 12.62 12.35
N ILE A 594 -23.37 12.45 11.11
CA ILE A 594 -21.95 12.54 10.77
C ILE A 594 -21.53 14.00 10.58
N THR A 595 -20.38 14.36 11.13
CA THR A 595 -19.82 15.73 11.04
C THR A 595 -18.40 15.77 10.49
N SER A 596 -17.75 14.61 10.30
CA SER A 596 -16.38 14.51 9.81
C SER A 596 -16.29 14.78 8.30
N ARG A 597 -15.32 15.58 7.88
CA ARG A 597 -15.07 15.84 6.44
C ARG A 597 -14.70 14.58 5.66
N PHE A 598 -13.93 13.69 6.26
CA PHE A 598 -13.62 12.38 5.70
C PHE A 598 -14.25 11.33 6.61
N LEU A 599 -15.16 10.53 6.06
CA LEU A 599 -15.94 9.52 6.78
C LEU A 599 -15.52 8.15 6.30
N THR A 600 -15.16 7.24 7.20
CA THR A 600 -15.16 5.80 6.91
C THR A 600 -16.54 5.26 7.27
N ALA A 601 -17.25 4.70 6.30
CA ALA A 601 -18.53 4.04 6.49
C ALA A 601 -18.40 2.54 6.21
N ILE A 602 -19.02 1.71 7.05
CA ILE A 602 -18.99 0.24 6.93
C ILE A 602 -20.41 -0.30 7.06
N VAL A 603 -20.76 -1.20 6.15
CA VAL A 603 -21.91 -2.10 6.25
C VAL A 603 -21.41 -3.53 6.09
N LYS A 604 -21.95 -4.45 6.89
CA LYS A 604 -21.70 -5.89 6.74
C LYS A 604 -22.92 -6.68 7.12
N GLY A 605 -23.12 -7.81 6.47
CA GLY A 605 -24.29 -8.65 6.63
C GLY A 605 -23.96 -10.13 6.51
N GLU A 606 -24.65 -10.94 7.29
CA GLU A 606 -24.66 -12.40 7.27
C GLU A 606 -26.08 -12.90 7.54
N PRO A 607 -26.35 -14.22 7.52
CA PRO A 607 -27.70 -14.75 7.76
C PRO A 607 -28.32 -14.20 9.05
N ASN A 608 -29.40 -13.44 8.89
CA ASN A 608 -30.14 -12.76 9.95
C ASN A 608 -29.30 -11.88 10.91
N HIS A 609 -28.12 -11.38 10.51
CA HIS A 609 -27.32 -10.46 11.31
C HIS A 609 -26.60 -9.44 10.41
N TRP A 610 -26.52 -8.19 10.84
CA TRP A 610 -25.84 -7.13 10.10
C TRP A 610 -25.40 -6.00 11.03
N ALA A 611 -24.51 -5.15 10.54
CA ALA A 611 -23.98 -4.02 11.30
C ALA A 611 -23.74 -2.78 10.43
N ILE A 612 -23.83 -1.62 11.08
CA ILE A 612 -23.41 -0.32 10.56
C ILE A 612 -22.33 0.21 11.49
N ARG A 613 -21.19 0.58 10.93
CA ARG A 613 -20.10 1.21 11.67
C ARG A 613 -19.60 2.45 10.94
N GLY A 614 -19.07 3.40 11.69
CA GLY A 614 -18.48 4.59 11.11
C GLY A 614 -17.38 5.21 11.97
N ALA A 615 -16.51 5.96 11.30
CA ALA A 615 -15.39 6.67 11.91
C ALA A 615 -15.03 7.93 11.13
N ASN A 616 -14.31 8.84 11.76
CA ASN A 616 -13.60 9.88 11.02
C ASN A 616 -12.38 9.25 10.32
N ALA A 617 -12.31 9.31 9.00
CA ALA A 617 -11.22 8.71 8.23
C ALA A 617 -9.88 9.45 8.43
N ALA A 618 -9.92 10.70 8.89
CA ALA A 618 -8.69 11.47 9.19
C ALA A 618 -8.14 11.19 10.59
N SER A 619 -8.94 10.64 11.52
CA SER A 619 -8.51 10.35 12.89
C SER A 619 -9.50 9.48 13.68
N GLY A 620 -9.00 8.76 14.68
CA GLY A 620 -9.86 8.06 15.66
C GLY A 620 -10.24 6.63 15.26
N SER A 621 -11.02 6.01 16.14
CA SER A 621 -11.39 4.59 16.07
C SER A 621 -12.80 4.37 15.53
N MET A 622 -13.07 3.13 15.10
CA MET A 622 -14.36 2.70 14.58
C MET A 622 -15.43 2.67 15.68
N SER A 623 -16.60 3.24 15.40
CA SER A 623 -17.79 3.20 16.26
C SER A 623 -18.88 2.35 15.61
N THR A 624 -19.55 1.51 16.40
CA THR A 624 -20.69 0.71 15.93
C THR A 624 -21.99 1.47 16.20
N TYR A 625 -22.72 1.81 15.13
CA TYR A 625 -24.01 2.50 15.21
C TYR A 625 -25.18 1.51 15.31
N TYR A 626 -25.01 0.35 14.67
CA TYR A 626 -25.94 -0.76 14.73
C TYR A 626 -25.19 -2.09 14.62
N SER A 627 -25.62 -3.09 15.37
CA SER A 627 -25.23 -4.50 15.20
C SER A 627 -26.34 -5.38 15.76
N GLY A 628 -26.93 -6.22 14.93
CA GLY A 628 -28.10 -7.01 15.33
C GLY A 628 -28.81 -7.69 14.18
N VAL A 629 -30.03 -8.15 14.44
CA VAL A 629 -30.84 -8.91 13.48
C VAL A 629 -31.28 -8.08 12.28
N ARG A 630 -31.65 -8.74 11.17
CA ARG A 630 -32.23 -8.03 10.01
C ARG A 630 -33.47 -7.22 10.40
N PRO A 631 -33.83 -6.16 9.65
CA PRO A 631 -34.98 -5.34 9.98
C PRO A 631 -36.27 -6.14 10.17
N SER A 632 -37.13 -5.67 11.06
CA SER A 632 -38.37 -6.38 11.44
C SER A 632 -39.43 -6.46 10.33
N ALA A 633 -39.22 -5.80 9.20
CA ALA A 633 -40.11 -5.81 8.05
C ALA A 633 -39.97 -7.12 7.23
N SER A 634 -41.04 -7.50 6.54
CA SER A 634 -41.05 -8.70 5.70
C SER A 634 -40.09 -8.56 4.51
N GLY A 635 -39.41 -9.66 4.14
CA GLY A 635 -38.59 -9.73 2.92
C GLY A 635 -37.08 -9.51 3.11
N TYR A 636 -36.63 -9.01 4.26
CA TYR A 636 -35.21 -8.75 4.56
C TYR A 636 -34.47 -9.93 5.24
N ASN A 637 -35.15 -11.07 5.43
CA ASN A 637 -34.55 -12.30 5.96
C ASN A 637 -35.27 -13.55 5.42
N PRO A 638 -34.57 -14.49 4.75
CA PRO A 638 -33.18 -14.35 4.29
C PRO A 638 -33.06 -13.23 3.24
N MET A 639 -31.86 -12.68 3.10
CA MET A 639 -31.54 -11.75 2.00
C MET A 639 -31.54 -12.48 0.64
N LYS A 640 -31.67 -11.69 -0.42
CA LYS A 640 -31.78 -12.15 -1.82
C LYS A 640 -30.86 -11.34 -2.74
N LYS A 641 -29.69 -10.95 -2.23
CA LYS A 641 -28.69 -10.15 -2.94
C LYS A 641 -28.42 -10.71 -4.34
N GLU A 642 -28.29 -9.86 -5.34
CA GLU A 642 -28.02 -10.29 -6.72
C GLU A 642 -26.56 -10.13 -7.14
N GLY A 643 -25.77 -9.36 -6.39
CA GLY A 643 -24.32 -9.31 -6.52
C GLY A 643 -23.80 -8.38 -7.61
N ALA A 644 -24.62 -7.46 -8.15
CA ALA A 644 -24.10 -6.32 -8.90
C ALA A 644 -23.36 -5.35 -7.96
N LEU A 645 -22.57 -4.45 -8.54
CA LEU A 645 -21.86 -3.40 -7.82
C LEU A 645 -22.32 -2.03 -8.33
N ILE A 646 -22.76 -1.15 -7.42
CA ILE A 646 -23.17 0.22 -7.71
C ILE A 646 -22.32 1.24 -6.96
N LEU A 647 -22.25 2.46 -7.49
CA LEU A 647 -21.67 3.63 -6.85
C LEU A 647 -22.42 4.90 -7.25
N GLY A 648 -22.92 5.63 -6.26
CA GLY A 648 -23.50 6.97 -6.39
C GLY A 648 -24.98 7.02 -6.78
N ILE A 649 -25.62 5.85 -6.91
CA ILE A 649 -27.00 5.66 -7.37
C ILE A 649 -27.67 4.54 -6.57
N GLY A 650 -29.00 4.46 -6.61
CA GLY A 650 -29.74 3.31 -6.07
C GLY A 650 -29.70 2.06 -6.98
N GLY A 651 -30.15 0.92 -6.45
CA GLY A 651 -30.20 -0.37 -7.18
C GLY A 651 -31.04 -0.32 -8.45
N ASP A 652 -32.11 0.47 -8.45
CA ASP A 652 -33.02 0.70 -9.57
C ASP A 652 -32.60 1.86 -10.52
N ASN A 653 -31.37 2.36 -10.34
CA ASN A 653 -30.80 3.52 -11.01
C ASN A 653 -31.42 4.86 -10.59
N SER A 654 -31.95 4.97 -9.36
CA SER A 654 -32.30 6.27 -8.76
C SER A 654 -31.07 7.18 -8.66
N VAL A 655 -31.11 8.31 -9.38
CA VAL A 655 -29.95 9.21 -9.61
C VAL A 655 -30.04 10.59 -8.95
N GLY A 656 -30.97 10.78 -8.01
CA GLY A 656 -31.20 12.08 -7.36
C GLY A 656 -30.12 12.47 -6.36
N ALA A 657 -29.27 11.53 -5.95
CA ALA A 657 -28.32 11.74 -4.86
C ALA A 657 -27.02 12.43 -5.31
N GLN A 658 -26.28 12.94 -4.33
CA GLN A 658 -24.93 13.45 -4.53
C GLN A 658 -24.01 13.01 -3.40
N GLY A 659 -22.71 12.92 -3.68
CA GLY A 659 -21.71 12.57 -2.69
C GLY A 659 -20.30 12.47 -3.27
N THR A 660 -19.31 12.15 -2.44
CA THR A 660 -17.93 11.96 -2.91
C THR A 660 -17.40 10.63 -2.40
N PHE A 661 -16.86 9.82 -3.32
CA PHE A 661 -16.20 8.56 -3.02
C PHE A 661 -14.69 8.68 -3.22
N TYR A 662 -13.90 8.22 -2.26
CA TYR A 662 -12.43 8.23 -2.35
C TYR A 662 -11.85 6.84 -2.56
N GLU A 663 -12.23 5.89 -1.71
CA GLU A 663 -11.82 4.49 -1.78
C GLU A 663 -12.91 3.61 -1.14
N GLY A 664 -12.93 2.33 -1.49
CA GLY A 664 -13.87 1.37 -0.92
C GLY A 664 -13.65 -0.03 -1.48
N VAL A 665 -14.15 -1.02 -0.76
CA VAL A 665 -14.08 -2.43 -1.16
C VAL A 665 -15.35 -3.17 -0.77
N MET A 666 -15.61 -4.29 -1.45
CA MET A 666 -16.51 -5.34 -1.00
C MET A 666 -15.72 -6.64 -0.79
N VAL A 667 -16.05 -7.39 0.26
CA VAL A 667 -15.41 -8.65 0.60
C VAL A 667 -16.44 -9.74 0.86
N THR A 668 -16.08 -10.99 0.54
CA THR A 668 -16.87 -12.17 0.88
C THR A 668 -16.65 -12.57 2.34
N GLY A 669 -17.70 -12.98 3.02
CA GLY A 669 -17.70 -13.29 4.45
C GLY A 669 -18.01 -12.08 5.33
N TYR A 670 -18.28 -12.32 6.62
CA TYR A 670 -18.58 -11.28 7.60
C TYR A 670 -17.29 -10.81 8.30
N PRO A 671 -16.76 -9.60 8.01
CA PRO A 671 -15.50 -9.15 8.60
C PRO A 671 -15.65 -8.98 10.11
N THR A 672 -14.64 -9.41 10.87
CA THR A 672 -14.63 -9.18 12.31
C THR A 672 -14.37 -7.70 12.61
N ASP A 673 -14.89 -7.22 13.74
CA ASP A 673 -14.70 -5.83 14.15
C ASP A 673 -13.22 -5.42 14.28
N ALA A 674 -12.35 -6.39 14.60
CA ALA A 674 -10.91 -6.21 14.71
C ALA A 674 -10.24 -5.97 13.35
N VAL A 675 -10.65 -6.70 12.30
CA VAL A 675 -10.15 -6.49 10.93
C VAL A 675 -10.54 -5.09 10.45
N GLU A 676 -11.79 -4.69 10.68
CA GLU A 676 -12.27 -3.35 10.33
C GLU A 676 -11.56 -2.24 11.11
N ALA A 677 -11.20 -2.49 12.37
CA ALA A 677 -10.39 -1.55 13.15
C ALA A 677 -8.97 -1.38 12.57
N GLN A 678 -8.37 -2.45 12.04
CA GLN A 678 -7.09 -2.38 11.33
C GLN A 678 -7.21 -1.65 10.00
N VAL A 679 -8.30 -1.84 9.27
CA VAL A 679 -8.62 -1.08 8.05
C VAL A 679 -8.72 0.40 8.38
N GLN A 680 -9.49 0.76 9.40
CA GLN A 680 -9.62 2.15 9.86
C GLN A 680 -8.28 2.76 10.27
N ALA A 681 -7.45 2.03 11.03
CA ALA A 681 -6.14 2.51 11.44
C ALA A 681 -5.23 2.82 10.23
N ASN A 682 -5.31 2.00 9.18
CA ASN A 682 -4.58 2.26 7.94
C ASN A 682 -5.16 3.43 7.13
N ILE A 683 -6.48 3.61 7.09
CA ILE A 683 -7.12 4.79 6.47
C ILE A 683 -6.65 6.06 7.17
N VAL A 684 -6.59 6.06 8.51
CA VAL A 684 -6.04 7.18 9.29
C VAL A 684 -4.57 7.41 8.96
N ALA A 685 -3.79 6.34 8.81
CA ALA A 685 -2.38 6.43 8.41
C ALA A 685 -2.18 6.96 6.98
N ALA A 686 -3.18 6.86 6.10
CA ALA A 686 -3.18 7.49 4.78
C ALA A 686 -3.29 9.02 4.85
N LYS A 687 -3.71 9.57 6.00
CA LYS A 687 -3.78 11.02 6.31
C LYS A 687 -4.49 11.82 5.21
N TYR A 688 -5.77 11.49 4.97
CA TYR A 688 -6.64 12.28 4.11
C TYR A 688 -6.71 13.74 4.60
N ALA A 689 -6.44 14.67 3.68
CA ALA A 689 -6.60 16.09 3.92
C ALA A 689 -7.16 16.80 2.68
N THR A 690 -7.85 17.91 2.91
CA THR A 690 -8.36 18.77 1.83
C THR A 690 -7.20 19.49 1.16
N THR A 691 -7.37 19.80 -0.13
CA THR A 691 -6.42 20.64 -0.88
C THR A 691 -7.19 21.63 -1.74
N SER A 692 -6.47 22.51 -2.43
CA SER A 692 -7.08 23.62 -3.16
C SER A 692 -8.05 23.13 -4.24
N LEU A 693 -9.27 23.65 -4.21
CA LEU A 693 -10.27 23.50 -5.28
C LEU A 693 -10.06 24.52 -6.41
N THR A 694 -9.30 25.57 -6.16
CA THR A 694 -9.04 26.68 -7.08
C THR A 694 -7.61 26.65 -7.61
N SER A 695 -7.41 27.28 -8.76
CA SER A 695 -6.09 27.48 -9.36
C SER A 695 -6.06 28.77 -10.19
N GLY A 696 -4.87 29.24 -10.56
CA GLY A 696 -4.71 30.47 -11.32
C GLY A 696 -4.80 31.74 -10.45
N PRO A 697 -5.12 32.90 -11.05
CA PRO A 697 -5.23 34.16 -10.32
C PRO A 697 -6.31 34.07 -9.22
N GLY A 698 -5.90 34.25 -7.96
CA GLY A 698 -6.82 34.28 -6.83
C GLY A 698 -7.75 35.50 -6.89
N LEU A 699 -8.99 35.32 -6.42
CA LEU A 699 -9.93 36.44 -6.24
C LEU A 699 -9.88 36.94 -4.80
N THR A 700 -9.97 38.26 -4.62
CA THR A 700 -9.97 38.88 -3.29
C THR A 700 -11.40 39.03 -2.78
N VAL A 701 -11.72 38.42 -1.65
CA VAL A 701 -13.03 38.59 -0.98
C VAL A 701 -13.26 40.07 -0.63
N GLY A 702 -14.47 40.57 -0.87
CA GLY A 702 -14.86 41.96 -0.72
C GLY A 702 -14.48 42.87 -1.90
N SER A 703 -13.73 42.37 -2.89
CA SER A 703 -13.44 43.13 -4.10
C SER A 703 -14.62 43.12 -5.07
N THR A 704 -14.77 44.22 -5.82
CA THR A 704 -15.70 44.30 -6.95
C THR A 704 -14.95 43.98 -8.25
N ILE A 705 -15.45 43.01 -9.00
CA ILE A 705 -14.87 42.56 -10.27
C ILE A 705 -15.86 42.66 -11.43
N SER A 706 -15.36 42.64 -12.65
CA SER A 706 -16.13 42.39 -13.88
C SER A 706 -15.53 41.19 -14.61
N LEU A 707 -16.39 40.35 -15.21
CA LEU A 707 -15.95 39.16 -15.97
C LEU A 707 -16.11 39.42 -17.47
N ARG A 708 -15.01 39.68 -18.18
CA ARG A 708 -15.03 39.94 -19.62
C ARG A 708 -14.86 38.65 -20.41
N ALA A 709 -15.67 38.45 -21.44
CA ALA A 709 -15.52 37.31 -22.34
C ALA A 709 -14.18 37.38 -23.09
N THR A 710 -13.56 36.22 -23.32
CA THR A 710 -12.31 36.11 -24.09
C THR A 710 -12.52 35.58 -25.51
N THR A 711 -13.70 35.05 -25.82
CA THR A 711 -14.06 34.55 -27.16
C THR A 711 -13.93 35.64 -28.22
N SER A 712 -13.28 35.29 -29.33
CA SER A 712 -13.16 36.16 -30.50
C SER A 712 -14.54 36.66 -30.97
N GLY A 713 -14.65 37.96 -31.25
CA GLY A 713 -15.91 38.63 -31.59
C GLY A 713 -16.73 39.11 -30.38
N TYR A 714 -16.40 38.70 -29.16
CA TYR A 714 -17.09 39.08 -27.92
C TYR A 714 -16.16 39.73 -26.88
N THR A 715 -14.94 40.11 -27.25
CA THR A 715 -13.91 40.58 -26.32
C THR A 715 -14.18 41.95 -25.67
N THR A 716 -15.26 42.64 -26.07
CA THR A 716 -15.77 43.86 -25.43
C THR A 716 -16.97 43.61 -24.52
N SER A 717 -17.42 42.36 -24.43
CA SER A 717 -18.64 41.96 -23.71
C SER A 717 -18.31 41.41 -22.32
N TYR A 718 -19.13 41.77 -21.35
CA TYR A 718 -18.99 41.37 -19.95
C TYR A 718 -20.20 40.58 -19.49
N LEU A 719 -19.99 39.61 -18.59
CA LEU A 719 -21.09 38.96 -17.88
C LEU A 719 -21.87 40.01 -17.09
N SER A 720 -23.14 40.12 -17.45
CA SER A 720 -24.10 41.09 -16.93
C SER A 720 -25.44 40.40 -16.66
N HIS A 721 -26.39 41.10 -16.05
CA HIS A 721 -27.74 40.60 -15.91
C HIS A 721 -28.79 41.62 -16.32
N SER A 722 -29.92 41.12 -16.82
CA SER A 722 -31.15 41.87 -17.03
C SER A 722 -32.26 41.21 -16.23
N SER A 723 -32.79 41.91 -15.23
CA SER A 723 -33.59 41.29 -14.17
C SER A 723 -32.80 40.11 -13.56
N THR A 724 -33.36 38.89 -13.58
CA THR A 724 -32.72 37.68 -13.05
C THR A 724 -31.87 36.93 -14.07
N SER A 725 -31.98 37.22 -15.36
CA SER A 725 -31.30 36.44 -16.40
C SER A 725 -29.90 37.00 -16.70
N THR A 726 -28.90 36.13 -16.79
CA THR A 726 -27.54 36.54 -17.16
C THR A 726 -27.30 36.49 -18.67
N LEU A 727 -26.48 37.42 -19.15
CA LEU A 727 -26.09 37.57 -20.54
C LEU A 727 -24.74 38.27 -20.64
N ILE A 728 -24.10 38.18 -21.80
CA ILE A 728 -22.93 39.01 -22.12
C ILE A 728 -23.36 40.27 -22.87
N THR A 729 -22.93 41.44 -22.37
CA THR A 729 -23.28 42.74 -22.96
C THR A 729 -22.01 43.57 -23.20
N PRO A 730 -21.85 44.27 -24.34
CA PRO A 730 -20.76 45.22 -24.54
C PRO A 730 -20.82 46.37 -23.54
N ILE A 731 -19.77 46.54 -22.74
CA ILE A 731 -19.66 47.62 -21.75
C ILE A 731 -18.46 48.51 -22.09
N THR A 732 -18.67 49.83 -22.03
CA THR A 732 -17.62 50.83 -22.23
C THR A 732 -17.66 51.89 -21.14
N SER A 733 -16.67 52.79 -21.13
CA SER A 733 -16.66 53.96 -20.24
C SER A 733 -17.89 54.87 -20.41
N THR A 734 -18.57 54.82 -21.56
CA THR A 734 -19.78 55.62 -21.85
C THR A 734 -21.10 54.92 -21.52
N SER A 735 -21.06 53.63 -21.16
CA SER A 735 -22.26 52.88 -20.73
C SER A 735 -22.89 53.48 -19.48
N SER A 736 -24.20 53.31 -19.33
CA SER A 736 -24.96 53.85 -18.19
C SER A 736 -24.47 53.27 -16.85
N THR A 737 -24.62 54.04 -15.77
CA THR A 737 -24.25 53.60 -14.42
C THR A 737 -25.00 52.33 -14.02
N ALA A 738 -26.27 52.19 -14.38
CA ALA A 738 -27.06 50.98 -14.13
C ALA A 738 -26.42 49.75 -14.80
N LEU A 739 -26.05 49.85 -16.09
CA LEU A 739 -25.46 48.73 -16.82
C LEU A 739 -24.05 48.38 -16.31
N LYS A 740 -23.28 49.38 -15.87
CA LYS A 740 -21.99 49.17 -15.19
C LYS A 740 -22.15 48.42 -13.86
N ARG A 741 -23.19 48.74 -13.08
CA ARG A 741 -23.53 48.01 -11.84
C ARG A 741 -23.99 46.59 -12.12
N GLN A 742 -24.82 46.38 -13.14
CA GLN A 742 -25.31 45.06 -13.57
C GLN A 742 -24.22 44.13 -14.13
N SER A 743 -23.04 44.66 -14.46
CA SER A 743 -21.87 43.90 -14.92
C SER A 743 -20.76 43.82 -13.89
N SER A 744 -21.01 44.30 -12.67
CA SER A 744 -20.07 44.31 -11.56
C SER A 744 -20.53 43.36 -10.45
N TRP A 745 -19.59 42.57 -9.93
CA TRP A 745 -19.85 41.50 -8.97
C TRP A 745 -18.97 41.65 -7.74
N ILE A 746 -19.56 41.61 -6.55
CA ILE A 746 -18.84 41.58 -5.28
C ILE A 746 -18.45 40.12 -5.02
N VAL A 747 -17.16 39.87 -4.82
CA VAL A 747 -16.64 38.53 -4.53
C VAL A 747 -16.82 38.24 -3.04
N HIS A 748 -17.52 37.15 -2.72
CA HIS A 748 -17.66 36.62 -1.37
C HIS A 748 -16.97 35.26 -1.23
N THR A 749 -16.67 34.89 0.01
CA THR A 749 -16.35 33.50 0.35
C THR A 749 -17.51 32.60 -0.11
N GLY A 750 -17.19 31.45 -0.72
CA GLY A 750 -18.19 30.54 -1.26
C GLY A 750 -19.20 30.10 -0.21
N LEU A 751 -20.49 30.22 -0.54
CA LEU A 751 -21.59 29.98 0.40
C LEU A 751 -21.67 28.52 0.88
N ALA A 752 -21.33 27.55 0.03
CA ALA A 752 -21.29 26.12 0.38
C ALA A 752 -19.88 25.61 0.68
N ASN A 753 -18.84 26.29 0.20
CA ASN A 753 -17.46 25.87 0.39
C ASN A 753 -16.52 27.08 0.48
N SER A 754 -15.83 27.22 1.61
CA SER A 754 -14.95 28.36 1.89
C SER A 754 -13.64 28.36 1.07
N GLY A 755 -13.29 27.25 0.42
CA GLY A 755 -12.18 27.18 -0.55
C GLY A 755 -12.54 27.70 -1.94
N CYS A 756 -13.80 28.11 -2.15
CA CYS A 756 -14.34 28.63 -3.40
C CYS A 756 -15.01 30.00 -3.15
N TYR A 757 -15.71 30.54 -4.14
CA TYR A 757 -16.29 31.89 -4.11
C TYR A 757 -17.77 31.90 -4.50
N SER A 758 -18.45 32.96 -4.08
CA SER A 758 -19.79 33.32 -4.53
C SER A 758 -19.78 34.78 -5.02
N PHE A 759 -20.63 35.11 -5.98
CA PHE A 759 -20.62 36.42 -6.65
C PHE A 759 -21.95 37.13 -6.42
N GLU A 760 -21.95 38.20 -5.63
CA GLU A 760 -23.13 39.04 -5.37
C GLU A 760 -23.21 40.17 -6.41
N SER A 761 -24.42 40.50 -6.87
CA SER A 761 -24.65 41.64 -7.76
C SER A 761 -24.42 42.97 -7.05
N VAL A 762 -23.67 43.89 -7.67
CA VAL A 762 -23.58 45.29 -7.19
C VAL A 762 -24.89 46.06 -7.40
N ASP A 763 -25.67 45.68 -8.40
CA ASP A 763 -26.96 46.33 -8.71
C ASP A 763 -28.03 45.94 -7.69
N THR A 764 -28.07 44.67 -7.27
CA THR A 764 -29.10 44.12 -6.38
C THR A 764 -28.47 43.43 -5.16
N ALA A 765 -28.42 44.15 -4.04
CA ALA A 765 -27.89 43.62 -2.78
C ALA A 765 -28.69 42.39 -2.30
N GLY A 766 -27.98 41.38 -1.79
CA GLY A 766 -28.53 40.09 -1.38
C GLY A 766 -28.75 39.09 -2.51
N ALA A 767 -28.54 39.49 -3.77
CA ALA A 767 -28.71 38.63 -4.93
C ALA A 767 -27.37 38.11 -5.47
N TYR A 768 -27.28 36.79 -5.67
CA TYR A 768 -26.06 36.11 -6.08
C TYR A 768 -26.23 35.46 -7.45
N LEU A 769 -25.11 35.32 -8.18
CA LEU A 769 -25.03 34.36 -9.27
C LEU A 769 -25.26 32.96 -8.73
N ARG A 770 -26.21 32.23 -9.33
CA ARG A 770 -26.47 30.81 -9.09
C ARG A 770 -26.88 30.13 -10.38
N HIS A 771 -26.77 28.81 -10.45
CA HIS A 771 -27.35 28.05 -11.56
C HIS A 771 -28.70 27.42 -11.20
N VAL A 772 -29.61 27.32 -12.18
CA VAL A 772 -30.90 26.64 -12.08
C VAL A 772 -31.13 25.90 -13.38
N ASN A 773 -31.29 24.58 -13.35
CA ASN A 773 -31.36 23.77 -14.58
C ASN A 773 -30.20 24.13 -15.54
N PHE A 774 -29.01 24.33 -14.96
CA PHE A 774 -27.78 24.76 -15.65
C PHE A 774 -27.80 26.15 -16.31
N VAL A 775 -28.87 26.94 -16.13
CA VAL A 775 -28.93 28.36 -16.55
C VAL A 775 -28.37 29.25 -15.44
N LEU A 776 -27.48 30.18 -15.77
CA LEU A 776 -26.90 31.09 -14.80
C LEU A 776 -27.84 32.29 -14.58
N LEU A 777 -28.27 32.51 -13.34
CA LEU A 777 -29.23 33.53 -12.93
C LEU A 777 -28.69 34.38 -11.79
N VAL A 778 -29.33 35.53 -11.55
CA VAL A 778 -29.15 36.39 -10.37
C VAL A 778 -30.41 36.29 -9.50
N ASN A 779 -30.30 35.71 -8.31
CA ASN A 779 -31.42 35.51 -7.40
C ASN A 779 -31.04 35.84 -5.96
N ASN A 780 -32.03 36.24 -5.15
CA ASN A 780 -31.85 36.49 -3.72
C ASN A 780 -31.50 35.19 -2.98
N ASN A 781 -30.51 35.27 -2.09
CA ASN A 781 -30.14 34.14 -1.22
C ASN A 781 -31.26 33.82 -0.22
N ASP A 782 -31.83 32.63 -0.33
CA ASP A 782 -32.89 32.12 0.55
C ASP A 782 -32.34 31.33 1.76
N ASN A 783 -31.01 31.24 1.89
CA ASN A 783 -30.29 30.49 2.92
C ASN A 783 -30.57 28.98 2.93
N THR A 784 -31.11 28.40 1.86
CA THR A 784 -31.22 26.95 1.71
C THR A 784 -29.86 26.33 1.36
N LYS A 785 -29.67 25.05 1.67
CA LYS A 785 -28.47 24.31 1.26
C LYS A 785 -28.34 24.31 -0.27
N GLY A 786 -29.40 23.97 -1.00
CA GLY A 786 -29.41 23.97 -2.46
C GLY A 786 -29.00 25.30 -3.07
N PHE A 787 -29.53 26.44 -2.57
CA PHE A 787 -29.10 27.75 -3.06
C PHE A 787 -27.61 27.98 -2.87
N ARG A 788 -27.08 27.69 -1.68
CA ARG A 788 -25.65 27.89 -1.38
C ARG A 788 -24.77 27.05 -2.29
N GLU A 789 -25.16 25.80 -2.55
CA GLU A 789 -24.42 24.90 -3.45
C GLU A 789 -24.45 25.40 -4.89
N ASP A 790 -25.62 25.80 -5.38
CA ASP A 790 -25.81 26.33 -6.74
C ASP A 790 -25.14 27.70 -6.96
N ALA A 791 -24.87 28.44 -5.89
CA ALA A 791 -24.23 29.75 -5.89
C ALA A 791 -22.72 29.70 -5.55
N THR A 792 -22.13 28.52 -5.44
CA THR A 792 -20.70 28.35 -5.12
C THR A 792 -19.91 27.90 -6.34
N PHE A 793 -18.84 28.63 -6.65
CA PHE A 793 -18.02 28.41 -7.82
C PHE A 793 -16.53 28.46 -7.50
N CYS A 794 -15.75 27.60 -8.13
CA CYS A 794 -14.32 27.43 -7.89
C CYS A 794 -13.55 27.86 -9.15
N PRO A 795 -12.99 29.09 -9.19
CA PRO A 795 -12.16 29.57 -10.29
C PRO A 795 -10.91 28.71 -10.48
N GLN A 796 -10.60 28.45 -11.74
CA GLN A 796 -9.38 27.78 -12.17
C GLN A 796 -8.65 28.64 -13.19
N SER A 797 -7.39 28.31 -13.47
CA SER A 797 -6.69 28.87 -14.63
C SER A 797 -7.54 28.64 -15.88
N GLY A 798 -7.70 29.68 -16.71
CA GLY A 798 -8.58 29.62 -17.87
C GLY A 798 -8.21 28.47 -18.81
N ILE A 799 -9.20 27.65 -19.18
CA ILE A 799 -8.99 26.44 -19.99
C ILE A 799 -8.45 26.79 -21.39
N SER A 800 -8.74 27.99 -21.90
CA SER A 800 -8.14 28.52 -23.14
C SER A 800 -6.66 28.93 -23.00
N GLY A 801 -6.10 28.94 -21.79
CA GLY A 801 -4.82 29.55 -21.46
C GLY A 801 -4.90 31.04 -21.13
N THR A 802 -6.09 31.65 -21.14
CA THR A 802 -6.30 33.06 -20.80
C THR A 802 -7.34 33.25 -19.71
N GLY A 803 -7.11 34.19 -18.79
CA GLY A 803 -8.06 34.53 -17.73
C GLY A 803 -8.33 33.38 -16.76
N VAL A 804 -9.59 33.26 -16.34
CA VAL A 804 -10.08 32.22 -15.41
C VAL A 804 -11.25 31.44 -16.02
N SER A 805 -11.37 30.18 -15.64
CA SER A 805 -12.57 29.38 -15.88
C SER A 805 -13.27 29.10 -14.56
N VAL A 806 -14.52 29.55 -14.44
CA VAL A 806 -15.28 29.52 -13.19
C VAL A 806 -16.12 28.23 -13.16
N ARG A 807 -15.66 27.21 -12.43
CA ARG A 807 -16.32 25.89 -12.33
C ARG A 807 -17.43 25.91 -11.28
N ALA A 808 -18.57 25.28 -11.55
CA ALA A 808 -19.59 25.04 -10.52
C ALA A 808 -19.06 24.04 -9.49
N TRP A 809 -19.24 24.33 -8.19
CA TRP A 809 -18.76 23.43 -7.14
C TRP A 809 -19.57 22.13 -7.11
N ASN A 810 -20.90 22.21 -7.12
CA ASN A 810 -21.80 21.05 -7.03
C ASN A 810 -21.95 20.28 -8.36
N TYR A 811 -21.53 20.86 -9.49
CA TYR A 811 -21.45 20.18 -10.79
C TYR A 811 -20.08 20.43 -11.43
N PRO A 812 -19.01 19.74 -10.97
CA PRO A 812 -17.63 20.03 -11.38
C PRO A 812 -17.30 19.65 -12.84
N THR A 813 -18.26 19.14 -13.61
CA THR A 813 -18.17 18.99 -15.06
C THR A 813 -18.59 20.27 -15.81
N ARG A 814 -19.15 21.26 -15.10
CA ARG A 814 -19.79 22.45 -15.67
C ARG A 814 -19.10 23.76 -15.25
N TYR A 815 -19.04 24.71 -16.17
CA TYR A 815 -18.33 25.98 -16.03
C TYR A 815 -19.18 27.15 -16.52
N PHE A 816 -18.98 28.36 -15.95
CA PHE A 816 -19.55 29.59 -16.51
C PHE A 816 -19.25 29.67 -18.00
N ARG A 817 -20.30 29.59 -18.81
CA ARG A 817 -20.24 29.55 -20.26
C ARG A 817 -21.21 30.58 -20.80
N HIS A 818 -20.75 31.43 -21.71
CA HIS A 818 -21.69 32.16 -22.57
C HIS A 818 -22.02 31.31 -23.79
N PHE A 819 -23.29 31.26 -24.17
CA PHE A 819 -23.76 30.58 -25.37
C PHE A 819 -24.93 31.36 -25.96
N ALA A 820 -24.84 31.72 -27.24
CA ALA A 820 -25.82 32.61 -27.89
C ALA A 820 -26.12 33.86 -27.03
N THR A 821 -25.06 34.48 -26.50
CA THR A 821 -25.05 35.64 -25.57
C THR A 821 -25.65 35.42 -24.17
N LYS A 822 -26.29 34.28 -23.87
CA LYS A 822 -26.85 33.99 -22.54
C LYS A 822 -25.83 33.28 -21.66
N GLY A 823 -25.96 33.42 -20.34
CA GLY A 823 -25.09 32.74 -19.37
C GLY A 823 -25.63 31.39 -18.89
N TYR A 824 -24.76 30.38 -18.84
CA TYR A 824 -25.03 29.02 -18.41
C TYR A 824 -23.88 28.49 -17.53
N ILE A 825 -24.10 27.32 -16.91
CA ILE A 825 -23.02 26.42 -16.53
C ILE A 825 -22.95 25.24 -17.51
N GLY A 826 -22.06 25.33 -18.50
CA GLY A 826 -21.95 24.34 -19.56
C GLY A 826 -20.87 23.30 -19.33
N SER A 827 -21.09 22.07 -19.79
CA SER A 827 -20.07 21.02 -19.90
C SER A 827 -19.43 21.02 -21.29
N ASN A 828 -18.26 20.38 -21.41
CA ASN A 828 -17.55 20.24 -22.69
C ASN A 828 -18.08 19.02 -23.45
N GLY A 829 -19.14 19.22 -24.23
CA GLY A 829 -19.99 18.13 -24.72
C GLY A 829 -21.06 17.76 -23.70
N GLY A 830 -22.26 17.47 -24.17
CA GLY A 830 -23.40 17.09 -23.33
C GLY A 830 -24.71 17.10 -24.12
N VAL A 831 -25.81 16.82 -23.40
CA VAL A 831 -27.16 16.69 -23.99
C VAL A 831 -27.86 18.01 -24.31
N HIS A 832 -27.37 19.13 -23.79
CA HIS A 832 -27.96 20.45 -24.05
C HIS A 832 -27.23 21.15 -25.20
N ASP A 833 -27.94 21.98 -25.97
CA ASP A 833 -27.33 22.77 -27.05
C ASP A 833 -26.18 23.66 -26.55
N PHE A 834 -26.32 24.22 -25.35
CA PHE A 834 -25.28 25.04 -24.73
C PHE A 834 -24.09 24.24 -24.19
N ASP A 835 -24.14 22.90 -24.18
CA ASP A 835 -23.01 22.02 -23.86
C ASP A 835 -22.17 21.69 -25.13
N ALA A 836 -22.44 22.34 -26.27
CA ALA A 836 -21.68 22.11 -27.51
C ALA A 836 -20.16 22.26 -27.29
N ALA A 837 -19.37 21.29 -27.76
CA ALA A 837 -17.91 21.31 -27.63
C ALA A 837 -17.24 22.42 -28.47
N GLY A 838 -17.92 22.91 -29.51
CA GLY A 838 -17.46 24.03 -30.33
C GLY A 838 -17.27 25.30 -29.49
N SER A 839 -16.10 25.94 -29.64
CA SER A 839 -15.70 27.14 -28.88
C SER A 839 -15.64 26.98 -27.36
N PHE A 840 -15.79 25.75 -26.82
CA PHE A 840 -15.93 25.51 -25.38
C PHE A 840 -14.90 26.24 -24.54
N ASN A 841 -13.62 25.99 -24.79
CA ASN A 841 -12.52 26.56 -24.02
C ASN A 841 -12.53 28.09 -24.00
N ALA A 842 -12.88 28.74 -25.11
CA ALA A 842 -12.92 30.19 -25.21
C ALA A 842 -14.11 30.77 -24.43
N ASP A 843 -15.29 30.14 -24.55
CA ASP A 843 -16.52 30.67 -23.95
C ASP A 843 -16.58 30.47 -22.44
N VAL A 844 -15.78 29.55 -21.91
CA VAL A 844 -15.62 29.34 -20.47
C VAL A 844 -14.43 30.06 -19.86
N SER A 845 -13.72 30.87 -20.66
CA SER A 845 -12.57 31.65 -20.21
C SER A 845 -12.93 33.14 -20.11
N TRP A 846 -12.69 33.70 -18.93
CA TRP A 846 -13.09 35.06 -18.57
C TRP A 846 -11.88 35.87 -18.09
N ALA A 847 -11.67 37.06 -18.63
CA ALA A 847 -10.72 37.99 -18.06
C ALA A 847 -11.35 38.66 -16.82
N VAL A 848 -10.68 38.55 -15.69
CA VAL A 848 -11.08 39.21 -14.44
C VAL A 848 -10.54 40.62 -14.45
N GLU A 849 -11.43 41.61 -14.45
CA GLU A 849 -11.10 43.02 -14.42
C GLU A 849 -11.69 43.70 -13.19
N ARG A 850 -11.25 44.92 -12.90
CA ARG A 850 -11.86 45.73 -11.84
C ARG A 850 -13.34 45.97 -12.16
N GLY A 851 -14.20 45.94 -11.14
CA GLY A 851 -15.60 46.33 -11.25
C GLY A 851 -15.78 47.68 -11.96
N TRP A 852 -16.78 47.77 -12.82
CA TRP A 852 -17.14 49.03 -13.48
C TRP A 852 -17.82 50.04 -12.54
N ALA A 853 -18.38 49.56 -11.42
CA ALA A 853 -19.12 50.32 -10.42
C ALA A 853 -18.40 50.45 -9.09
#